data_AF-A0A935VWI3-F1
#
_entry.id   AF-A0A935VWI3-F1
#
_cell.length_a   1.000
_cell.length_b   1.000
_cell.length_c   1.000
_cell.angle_alpha   90.00
_cell.angle_beta   90.00
_cell.angle_gamma   90.00
#
_symmetry.space_group_name_H-M   'P 1'
#
loop_
_entity.id
_entity.type
_entity.pdbx_description
1 polymer ?
#
loop_
_entity_poly.entity_id
_entity_poly.type
_entity_poly.pdbx_seq_one_letter_code
_entity_poly.pdbx_strand_id
1 'polypeptide(L)'
;MPIESLVYDYNIRSWLLGVNRDYIKDLNSTNYFGFELGYDKPNTLIPNSQYQIPQYNGNISGTIWKSKGDLEKRKYDFSYDAANRILKADFNQYTNNSFNKTAKVDFTSVMGDGVNPQTAYDANGNILAMKQWGLQLNTSPVIDQLSYTYHANSNKLKAVNDAIAIDNKLGDFTNKNTSVDDYGYDKNGNLITDLNKKLVGSIGLDKVTGGAIAYNHLNLPQTITAKKDDGVSLKGTIVYTYDAAGNKLKKTVTDNTVNPPKITTTLYISGFEYKNDTLQQVAHEEGRIRSSVAGGLSSFFYDYFIKDHLGNTRMVLTEEQQTDQYPLASMELAKNATESSFYSKIPETRTIKPAGYPADATTNPNAYAAKIRGDGNKIGPGITLKVMAGDKFSIKANSWYKANGVQPQAATNPLTDLLTALTNGVGNLPGAKSSPLQLQQSAVFTPGATSFLNNQPAQGVKPKAYLNWVLFDEQFNFVQTSSGSELVGADNAFTAHIKSNLPISKNGYLYVYVSNTTPNLDVYFDNLQVTHNRGALLSEDHYYPYGGRLAGISYQSAGKLANKYKFGGKELNNNEFSDNSGLEMYDFGARNYDPQIGRWHTVDPLTSKYPSISPYVFGLNNPIVMVDPDGRDAIVSITRNKDGSVMLKVQTVVHITGSTEPSRIKGYNKDVKERFKNQQVNVEGKVWNIQYDIQYVYDQAFDASKMKEGENVLKVTDKVAMTGSNRTHVGPETNQGLIALGHRKYPEVISHETGHLIGFNDQYTEVSGDYAGFKDYLRSKYNSKEDLAPGGTVYKMVQAARDGGLSISVPNIGYENNEMQNNKGGFTDDQNKALINKALGVSGGKDGSFLIQGIFDAKGTPAQENLQKLMKRLKNGYSKQPVKTLKKPTNENV
;
A
#
# COMPACT_ATOMS: atom_id res chain seq x y z
N MET A 1 -14.06 6.56 -23.57
CA MET A 1 -12.84 7.32 -23.25
C MET A 1 -12.12 6.60 -22.12
N PRO A 2 -10.78 6.58 -22.08
CA PRO A 2 -10.05 5.97 -20.97
C PRO A 2 -10.45 6.66 -19.65
N ILE A 3 -10.52 5.90 -18.54
CA ILE A 3 -10.85 6.44 -17.21
C ILE A 3 -9.80 7.46 -16.76
N GLU A 4 -8.54 7.22 -17.10
CA GLU A 4 -7.40 8.06 -16.76
C GLU A 4 -6.36 8.02 -17.89
N SER A 5 -5.59 9.09 -18.03
CA SER A 5 -4.39 9.13 -18.86
C SER A 5 -3.19 9.51 -18.01
N LEU A 6 -2.08 8.78 -18.17
CA LEU A 6 -0.84 9.03 -17.44
C LEU A 6 0.20 9.62 -18.39
N VAL A 7 0.56 10.88 -18.14
CA VAL A 7 1.61 11.59 -18.89
C VAL A 7 2.87 11.63 -18.04
N TYR A 8 3.93 10.97 -18.52
CA TYR A 8 5.22 10.88 -17.85
C TYR A 8 6.20 11.92 -18.43
N ASP A 9 6.83 12.69 -17.54
CA ASP A 9 7.83 13.68 -17.90
C ASP A 9 9.22 13.28 -17.41
N TYR A 10 10.25 13.61 -18.17
CA TYR A 10 11.64 13.24 -17.87
C TYR A 10 12.58 14.43 -18.06
N ASN A 11 13.71 14.42 -17.34
CA ASN A 11 14.80 15.36 -17.56
C ASN A 11 15.76 14.85 -18.65
N ILE A 12 16.78 15.66 -18.99
CA ILE A 12 17.79 15.32 -20.00
C ILE A 12 18.67 14.11 -19.64
N ARG A 13 18.64 13.66 -18.39
CA ARG A 13 19.34 12.46 -17.88
C ARG A 13 18.42 11.23 -17.81
N SER A 14 17.22 11.34 -18.39
CA SER A 14 16.15 10.34 -18.38
C SER A 14 15.62 9.99 -16.98
N TRP A 15 15.83 10.86 -15.99
CA TRP A 15 15.17 10.71 -14.68
C TRP A 15 13.72 11.16 -14.76
N LEU A 16 12.81 10.41 -14.14
CA LEU A 16 11.39 10.73 -14.07
C LEU A 16 11.18 12.02 -13.27
N LEU A 17 10.63 13.05 -13.91
CA LEU A 17 10.23 14.30 -13.26
C LEU A 17 8.84 14.23 -12.64
N GLY A 18 8.02 13.25 -13.02
CA GLY A 18 6.70 13.06 -12.45
C GLY A 18 5.68 12.54 -13.45
N VAL A 19 4.44 12.43 -12.98
CA VAL A 19 3.28 11.99 -13.75
C VAL A 19 2.16 13.01 -13.60
N ASN A 20 1.47 13.31 -14.71
CA ASN A 20 0.34 14.24 -14.75
C ASN A 20 0.67 15.60 -14.10
N ARG A 21 1.86 16.11 -14.39
CA ARG A 21 2.40 17.34 -13.78
C ARG A 21 1.54 18.58 -14.04
N ASP A 22 0.77 18.62 -15.13
CA ASP A 22 -0.22 19.67 -15.42
C ASP A 22 -1.41 19.68 -14.46
N TYR A 23 -1.82 18.53 -13.92
CA TYR A 23 -2.88 18.42 -12.93
C TYR A 23 -2.50 19.12 -11.61
N ILE A 24 -1.23 19.01 -11.23
CA ILE A 24 -0.68 19.65 -10.03
C ILE A 24 -0.65 21.18 -10.19
N LYS A 25 -0.50 21.68 -11.42
CA LYS A 25 -0.52 23.13 -11.74
C LYS A 25 -1.93 23.71 -11.88
N ASP A 26 -2.98 22.92 -11.64
CA ASP A 26 -4.38 23.28 -11.90
C ASP A 26 -4.65 23.64 -13.39
N LEU A 27 -3.79 23.23 -14.31
CA LEU A 27 -3.97 23.43 -15.76
C LEU A 27 -4.85 22.33 -16.39
N ASN A 28 -5.01 21.21 -15.67
CA ASN A 28 -5.95 20.13 -15.97
C ASN A 28 -6.77 19.80 -14.71
N SER A 29 -8.06 19.47 -14.87
CA SER A 29 -8.99 19.15 -13.79
C SER A 29 -9.54 17.71 -13.83
N THR A 30 -9.20 16.92 -14.85
CA THR A 30 -9.81 15.59 -15.08
C THR A 30 -9.04 14.43 -14.44
N ASN A 31 -7.72 14.57 -14.22
CA ASN A 31 -6.92 13.50 -13.62
C ASN A 31 -7.30 13.25 -12.15
N TYR A 32 -7.01 12.04 -11.68
CA TYR A 32 -7.23 11.61 -10.31
C TYR A 32 -6.00 11.80 -9.42
N PHE A 33 -4.80 11.75 -10.01
CA PHE A 33 -3.55 11.91 -9.29
C PHE A 33 -2.45 12.45 -10.22
N GLY A 34 -1.54 13.22 -9.63
CA GLY A 34 -0.30 13.64 -10.26
C GLY A 34 0.77 13.94 -9.21
N PHE A 35 2.03 13.74 -9.59
CA PHE A 35 3.17 14.10 -8.75
C PHE A 35 4.33 14.66 -9.58
N GLU A 36 5.18 15.41 -8.89
CA GLU A 36 6.46 15.92 -9.35
C GLU A 36 7.57 15.42 -8.43
N LEU A 37 8.75 15.15 -9.00
CA LEU A 37 10.00 14.85 -8.31
C LEU A 37 11.05 15.92 -8.60
N GLY A 38 11.72 16.38 -7.55
CA GLY A 38 12.89 17.24 -7.62
C GLY A 38 14.20 16.45 -7.55
N TYR A 39 15.25 16.98 -8.17
CA TYR A 39 16.61 16.42 -8.15
C TYR A 39 17.63 17.56 -7.96
N ASP A 40 18.39 17.89 -9.00
CA ASP A 40 19.45 18.89 -9.04
C ASP A 40 18.93 20.32 -9.23
N LYS A 41 17.68 20.47 -9.68
CA LYS A 41 17.04 21.77 -9.89
C LYS A 41 16.11 22.10 -8.73
N PRO A 42 16.33 23.22 -8.02
CA PRO A 42 15.52 23.57 -6.86
C PRO A 42 14.11 24.05 -7.24
N ASN A 43 13.90 24.63 -8.42
CA ASN A 43 12.59 25.16 -8.80
C ASN A 43 11.56 24.05 -8.96
N THR A 44 10.41 24.22 -8.30
CA THR A 44 9.25 23.34 -8.49
C THR A 44 8.33 23.86 -9.59
N LEU A 45 7.34 23.07 -10.01
CA LEU A 45 6.30 23.53 -10.95
C LEU A 45 5.31 24.52 -10.34
N ILE A 46 5.26 24.62 -9.01
CA ILE A 46 4.36 25.55 -8.34
C ILE A 46 5.08 26.91 -8.22
N PRO A 47 4.47 28.00 -8.74
CA PRO A 47 5.07 29.32 -8.66
C PRO A 47 5.44 29.70 -7.23
N ASN A 48 6.58 30.38 -7.06
CA ASN A 48 7.11 30.82 -5.77
C ASN A 48 7.41 29.66 -4.79
N SER A 49 7.73 28.47 -5.30
CA SER A 49 8.13 27.32 -4.49
C SER A 49 9.40 26.65 -5.02
N GLN A 50 10.29 26.27 -4.11
CA GLN A 50 11.54 25.55 -4.37
C GLN A 50 11.68 24.35 -3.43
N TYR A 51 12.38 23.31 -3.88
CA TYR A 51 12.94 22.25 -3.04
C TYR A 51 14.14 22.78 -2.24
N GLN A 52 14.25 22.35 -0.98
CA GLN A 52 15.23 22.92 -0.04
C GLN A 52 16.68 22.58 -0.39
N ILE A 53 16.96 21.31 -0.70
CA ILE A 53 18.34 20.82 -0.91
C ILE A 53 18.43 20.09 -2.25
N PRO A 54 19.03 20.70 -3.28
CA PRO A 54 19.29 20.02 -4.55
C PRO A 54 20.17 18.78 -4.38
N GLN A 55 19.83 17.72 -5.10
CA GLN A 55 20.53 16.43 -5.10
C GLN A 55 21.16 16.17 -6.47
N TYR A 56 22.48 16.14 -6.53
CA TYR A 56 23.23 15.98 -7.78
C TYR A 56 23.62 14.53 -8.10
N ASN A 57 23.50 13.65 -7.11
CA ASN A 57 23.90 12.24 -7.11
C ASN A 57 22.77 11.28 -7.51
N GLY A 58 21.59 11.79 -7.89
CA GLY A 58 20.43 10.97 -8.26
C GLY A 58 19.42 10.75 -7.14
N ASN A 59 19.69 11.19 -5.91
CA ASN A 59 18.66 11.29 -4.88
C ASN A 59 17.55 12.26 -5.29
N ILE A 60 16.36 12.06 -4.73
CA ILE A 60 15.23 12.95 -4.95
C ILE A 60 15.28 14.04 -3.88
N SER A 61 15.34 15.31 -4.28
CA SER A 61 15.36 16.44 -3.34
C SER A 61 14.02 16.64 -2.62
N GLY A 62 12.93 16.21 -3.27
CA GLY A 62 11.59 16.32 -2.73
C GLY A 62 10.55 15.88 -3.75
N THR A 63 9.31 15.80 -3.30
CA THR A 63 8.16 15.50 -4.15
C THR A 63 7.00 16.44 -3.87
N ILE A 64 6.24 16.80 -4.90
CA ILE A 64 4.93 17.46 -4.77
C ILE A 64 3.88 16.53 -5.35
N TRP A 65 2.73 16.40 -4.70
CA TRP A 65 1.61 15.65 -5.27
C TRP A 65 0.28 16.34 -5.01
N LYS A 66 -0.71 15.96 -5.83
CA LYS A 66 -2.11 16.35 -5.71
C LYS A 66 -2.98 15.18 -6.14
N SER A 67 -4.14 15.05 -5.51
CA SER A 67 -5.10 13.98 -5.74
C SER A 67 -6.53 14.51 -5.89
N LYS A 68 -7.45 13.67 -6.36
CA LYS A 68 -8.86 14.05 -6.58
C LYS A 68 -9.67 14.20 -5.29
N GLY A 69 -9.27 13.47 -4.24
CA GLY A 69 -10.07 13.33 -3.02
C GLY A 69 -10.32 14.64 -2.29
N ASP A 70 -9.32 15.52 -2.25
CA ASP A 70 -9.42 16.81 -1.57
C ASP A 70 -8.89 18.00 -2.39
N LEU A 71 -8.20 17.73 -3.51
CA LEU A 71 -7.58 18.70 -4.43
C LEU A 71 -6.43 19.52 -3.82
N GLU A 72 -5.93 19.13 -2.65
CA GLU A 72 -4.84 19.84 -1.97
C GLU A 72 -3.47 19.48 -2.57
N LYS A 73 -2.58 20.47 -2.68
CA LYS A 73 -1.19 20.26 -3.09
C LYS A 73 -0.32 20.06 -1.85
N ARG A 74 0.43 18.96 -1.82
CA ARG A 74 1.29 18.57 -0.70
C ARG A 74 2.70 18.35 -1.17
N LYS A 75 3.66 18.55 -0.26
CA LYS A 75 5.08 18.48 -0.56
C LYS A 75 5.84 17.76 0.54
N TYR A 76 6.83 16.98 0.13
CA TYR A 76 7.95 16.58 0.98
C TYR A 76 9.24 17.24 0.47
N ASP A 77 10.05 17.77 1.37
CA ASP A 77 11.48 18.03 1.16
C ASP A 77 12.30 16.96 1.87
N PHE A 78 13.21 16.32 1.14
CA PHE A 78 14.05 15.26 1.69
C PHE A 78 15.45 15.78 2.03
N SER A 79 15.98 15.35 3.17
CA SER A 79 17.41 15.48 3.50
C SER A 79 18.01 14.10 3.71
N TYR A 80 19.30 14.01 3.41
CA TYR A 80 20.09 12.79 3.49
C TYR A 80 21.37 13.09 4.24
N ASP A 81 21.94 12.06 4.86
CA ASP A 81 23.32 12.15 5.30
C ASP A 81 24.27 12.05 4.11
N ALA A 82 25.57 12.22 4.39
CA ALA A 82 26.60 11.98 3.38
C ALA A 82 26.54 10.56 2.83
N ALA A 83 25.87 9.66 3.58
CA ALA A 83 25.64 8.26 3.33
C ALA A 83 24.36 7.92 2.52
N ASN A 84 23.75 8.92 1.87
CA ASN A 84 22.51 8.74 1.11
C ASN A 84 21.34 8.13 1.90
N ARG A 85 21.44 8.02 3.23
CA ARG A 85 20.37 7.55 4.10
C ARG A 85 19.49 8.73 4.46
N ILE A 86 18.19 8.52 4.49
CA ILE A 86 17.25 9.60 4.74
C ILE A 86 17.38 10.12 6.17
N LEU A 87 17.48 11.44 6.36
CA LEU A 87 17.45 12.06 7.68
C LEU A 87 16.11 12.73 7.96
N LYS A 88 15.47 13.29 6.94
CA LYS A 88 14.21 14.00 7.09
C LYS A 88 13.36 13.91 5.84
N ALA A 89 12.05 13.80 6.04
CA ALA A 89 11.02 14.09 5.06
C ALA A 89 10.11 15.18 5.63
N ASP A 90 10.36 16.44 5.26
CA ASP A 90 9.64 17.60 5.78
C ASP A 90 8.33 17.83 5.02
N PHE A 91 7.20 17.60 5.68
CA PHE A 91 5.89 17.73 5.06
C PHE A 91 5.38 19.17 5.08
N ASN A 92 4.86 19.64 3.97
CA ASN A 92 4.18 20.93 3.86
C ASN A 92 2.93 20.85 2.96
N GLN A 93 1.93 21.66 3.25
CA GLN A 93 0.73 21.82 2.40
C GLN A 93 0.68 23.21 1.78
N TYR A 94 0.24 23.30 0.52
CA TYR A 94 0.10 24.57 -0.17
C TYR A 94 -1.09 25.35 0.36
N THR A 95 -0.82 26.45 1.06
CA THR A 95 -1.84 27.37 1.60
C THR A 95 -1.31 28.79 1.52
N ASN A 96 -2.19 29.77 1.25
CA ASN A 96 -1.81 31.18 1.15
C ASN A 96 -0.62 31.41 0.20
N ASN A 97 -0.68 30.80 -1.00
CA ASN A 97 0.34 30.88 -2.05
C ASN A 97 1.75 30.39 -1.67
N SER A 98 1.88 29.54 -0.63
CA SER A 98 3.16 28.95 -0.23
C SER A 98 2.98 27.55 0.36
N PHE A 99 4.04 26.72 0.33
CA PHE A 99 4.06 25.47 1.08
C PHE A 99 4.46 25.74 2.53
N ASN A 100 3.58 25.44 3.47
CA ASN A 100 3.80 25.66 4.90
C ASN A 100 2.92 24.72 5.75
N LYS A 101 2.95 24.89 7.07
CA LYS A 101 2.17 24.09 8.04
C LYS A 101 0.93 24.81 8.61
N THR A 102 0.51 25.95 8.05
CA THR A 102 -0.64 26.74 8.56
C THR A 102 -1.98 26.03 8.39
N ALA A 103 -2.07 25.07 7.47
CA ALA A 103 -3.18 24.12 7.35
C ALA A 103 -3.35 23.20 8.55
N LYS A 104 -2.36 23.15 9.47
CA LYS A 104 -2.27 22.22 10.61
C LYS A 104 -2.25 20.74 10.22
N VAL A 105 -1.89 20.46 8.97
CA VAL A 105 -1.63 19.12 8.44
C VAL A 105 -0.13 18.92 8.36
N ASP A 106 0.39 17.94 9.11
CA ASP A 106 1.80 17.60 9.16
C ASP A 106 1.98 16.08 9.22
N PHE A 107 2.76 15.57 8.28
CA PHE A 107 3.18 14.18 8.19
C PHE A 107 4.70 14.07 8.08
N THR A 108 5.41 14.99 8.72
CA THR A 108 6.87 15.02 8.75
C THR A 108 7.40 13.74 9.38
N SER A 109 8.51 13.21 8.84
CA SER A 109 9.26 12.12 9.43
C SER A 109 10.73 12.54 9.59
N VAL A 110 11.31 12.25 10.74
CA VAL A 110 12.69 12.62 11.11
C VAL A 110 13.40 11.40 11.67
N MET A 111 14.60 11.12 11.17
CA MET A 111 15.51 10.11 11.73
C MET A 111 16.50 10.82 12.65
N GLY A 112 16.66 10.34 13.89
CA GLY A 112 17.46 11.04 14.90
C GLY A 112 16.95 12.46 15.16
N ASP A 113 17.85 13.44 15.08
CA ASP A 113 17.53 14.87 15.11
C ASP A 113 17.26 15.48 13.70
N GLY A 114 17.37 14.67 12.64
CA GLY A 114 17.17 15.09 11.24
C GLY A 114 18.36 15.79 10.59
N VAL A 115 19.49 15.89 11.28
CA VAL A 115 20.70 16.62 10.83
C VAL A 115 21.97 15.79 11.06
N ASN A 116 22.14 15.26 12.27
CA ASN A 116 23.29 14.50 12.71
C ASN A 116 23.05 12.99 12.51
N PRO A 117 23.71 12.36 11.52
CA PRO A 117 23.47 10.95 11.21
C PRO A 117 23.82 9.99 12.36
N GLN A 118 24.73 10.37 13.26
CA GLN A 118 25.10 9.56 14.42
C GLN A 118 23.96 9.44 15.45
N THR A 119 22.97 10.33 15.39
CA THR A 119 21.74 10.21 16.21
C THR A 119 20.65 9.39 15.53
N ALA A 120 20.73 9.24 14.20
CA ALA A 120 19.77 8.54 13.39
C ALA A 120 20.14 7.07 13.18
N TYR A 121 21.42 6.79 13.01
CA TYR A 121 21.93 5.49 12.62
C TYR A 121 23.23 5.13 13.32
N ASP A 122 23.44 3.83 13.57
CA ASP A 122 24.77 3.32 13.90
C ASP A 122 25.63 3.09 12.65
N ALA A 123 26.85 2.58 12.86
CA ALA A 123 27.81 2.31 11.79
C ALA A 123 27.36 1.23 10.80
N ASN A 124 26.47 0.30 11.22
CA ASN A 124 25.92 -0.75 10.37
C ASN A 124 24.60 -0.32 9.70
N GLY A 125 24.18 0.94 9.88
CA GLY A 125 22.91 1.45 9.36
C GLY A 125 21.68 0.98 10.14
N ASN A 126 21.83 0.46 11.35
CA ASN A 126 20.68 0.25 12.21
C ASN A 126 20.09 1.60 12.63
N ILE A 127 18.76 1.73 12.54
CA ILE A 127 18.05 2.93 13.01
C ILE A 127 18.19 3.04 14.52
N LEU A 128 18.54 4.22 15.03
CA LEU A 128 18.65 4.54 16.46
C LEU A 128 17.44 5.33 16.99
N ALA A 129 16.87 6.22 16.18
CA ALA A 129 15.70 6.99 16.55
C ALA A 129 14.88 7.43 15.33
N MET A 130 13.57 7.50 15.50
CA MET A 130 12.62 8.00 14.50
C MET A 130 11.52 8.82 15.17
N LYS A 131 11.13 9.94 14.57
CA LYS A 131 9.98 10.75 14.98
C LYS A 131 9.02 10.93 13.81
N GLN A 132 7.72 10.79 14.07
CA GLN A 132 6.66 11.00 13.07
C GLN A 132 5.55 11.90 13.62
N TRP A 133 5.02 12.75 12.75
CA TRP A 133 3.82 13.56 13.00
C TRP A 133 2.67 12.99 12.20
N GLY A 134 1.44 13.08 12.72
CA GLY A 134 0.26 12.67 11.97
C GLY A 134 -0.98 13.45 12.33
N LEU A 135 -1.94 13.47 11.41
CA LEU A 135 -3.15 14.28 11.50
C LEU A 135 -4.21 13.66 12.41
N GLN A 136 -4.52 14.35 13.51
CA GLN A 136 -5.69 14.14 14.37
C GLN A 136 -6.71 15.25 14.15
N LEU A 137 -7.72 15.00 13.32
CA LEU A 137 -8.78 15.96 12.96
C LEU A 137 -8.24 17.29 12.40
N ASN A 138 -7.75 18.20 13.26
CA ASN A 138 -7.28 19.54 12.94
C ASN A 138 -5.93 19.89 13.58
N THR A 139 -5.28 18.96 14.29
CA THR A 139 -3.91 19.12 14.79
C THR A 139 -3.05 18.00 14.23
N SER A 140 -1.75 18.26 14.15
CA SER A 140 -0.79 17.21 13.79
C SER A 140 0.25 17.10 14.89
N PRO A 141 -0.05 16.38 15.99
CA PRO A 141 0.93 16.13 17.04
C PRO A 141 2.03 15.18 16.54
N VAL A 142 3.10 15.09 17.32
CA VAL A 142 4.02 13.94 17.23
C VAL A 142 3.24 12.71 17.66
N ILE A 143 3.15 11.72 16.78
CA ILE A 143 2.45 10.46 17.04
C ILE A 143 3.43 9.35 17.43
N ASP A 144 4.68 9.45 16.96
CA ASP A 144 5.76 8.51 17.28
C ASP A 144 7.02 9.29 17.68
N GLN A 145 7.66 8.88 18.78
CA GLN A 145 9.01 9.32 19.16
C GLN A 145 9.81 8.10 19.63
N LEU A 146 10.31 7.35 18.65
CA LEU A 146 10.89 6.04 18.82
C LEU A 146 12.39 6.10 19.10
N SER A 147 12.82 5.25 20.03
CA SER A 147 14.22 4.95 20.33
C SER A 147 14.46 3.45 20.21
N TYR A 148 15.48 3.07 19.45
CA TYR A 148 15.78 1.68 19.11
C TYR A 148 16.97 1.19 19.92
N THR A 149 16.81 0.04 20.56
CA THR A 149 17.90 -0.63 21.29
C THR A 149 18.18 -1.97 20.65
N TYR A 150 19.46 -2.33 20.52
CA TYR A 150 19.91 -3.57 19.89
C TYR A 150 20.56 -4.49 20.92
N HIS A 151 20.59 -5.78 20.63
CA HIS A 151 21.40 -6.70 21.43
C HIS A 151 22.89 -6.38 21.25
N ALA A 152 23.67 -6.58 22.32
CA ALA A 152 25.11 -6.34 22.28
C ALA A 152 25.76 -7.15 21.16
N ASN A 153 26.62 -6.48 20.36
CA ASN A 153 27.31 -7.07 19.20
C ASN A 153 26.35 -7.72 18.18
N SER A 154 25.17 -7.13 17.96
CA SER A 154 24.16 -7.69 17.06
C SER A 154 23.38 -6.60 16.32
N ASN A 155 22.89 -6.96 15.14
CA ASN A 155 21.95 -6.17 14.34
C ASN A 155 20.47 -6.48 14.67
N LYS A 156 20.23 -7.44 15.57
CA LYS A 156 18.91 -7.86 16.04
C LYS A 156 18.36 -6.84 17.06
N LEU A 157 17.13 -6.39 16.83
CA LEU A 157 16.46 -5.39 17.65
C LEU A 157 16.15 -5.98 19.02
N LYS A 158 16.48 -5.29 20.10
CA LYS A 158 16.15 -5.71 21.46
C LYS A 158 14.82 -5.10 21.92
N ALA A 159 14.64 -3.81 21.66
CA ALA A 159 13.44 -3.07 22.03
C ALA A 159 13.25 -1.82 21.17
N VAL A 160 12.00 -1.37 21.05
CA VAL A 160 11.65 -0.06 20.51
C VAL A 160 10.78 0.63 21.55
N ASN A 161 11.34 1.67 22.17
CA ASN A 161 10.59 2.48 23.12
C ASN A 161 9.97 3.67 22.39
N ASP A 162 8.71 3.96 22.67
CA ASP A 162 8.04 5.18 22.21
C ASP A 162 7.86 6.15 23.38
N ALA A 163 8.34 7.39 23.23
CA ALA A 163 8.09 8.43 24.22
C ALA A 163 6.65 8.99 24.13
N ILE A 164 5.91 8.68 23.06
CA ILE A 164 4.48 8.98 22.92
C ILE A 164 3.67 7.74 23.35
N ALA A 165 3.18 7.75 24.59
CA ALA A 165 2.47 6.60 25.16
C ALA A 165 1.01 6.43 24.69
N ILE A 166 0.54 7.28 23.77
CA ILE A 166 -0.86 7.31 23.31
C ILE A 166 -0.96 6.53 22.00
N ASP A 167 -1.79 5.49 21.96
CA ASP A 167 -2.14 4.80 20.71
C ASP A 167 -3.16 5.66 19.94
N ASN A 168 -2.67 6.41 18.95
CA ASN A 168 -3.46 7.38 18.21
C ASN A 168 -4.35 6.73 17.15
N LYS A 169 -4.19 5.42 16.91
CA LYS A 169 -4.90 4.65 15.86
C LYS A 169 -4.69 5.22 14.45
N LEU A 170 -3.55 5.87 14.22
CA LEU A 170 -3.19 6.47 12.93
C LEU A 170 -2.21 5.60 12.11
N GLY A 171 -1.91 4.40 12.61
CA GLY A 171 -0.84 3.56 12.08
C GLY A 171 0.51 3.82 12.75
N ASP A 172 0.53 4.66 13.77
CA ASP A 172 1.64 4.86 14.71
C ASP A 172 2.02 3.55 15.41
N PHE A 173 3.31 3.45 15.74
CA PHE A 173 3.79 2.43 16.65
C PHE A 173 3.22 2.72 18.04
N THR A 174 3.07 1.68 18.85
CA THR A 174 2.70 1.85 20.25
C THR A 174 3.49 0.83 21.05
N ASN A 175 4.26 1.30 22.03
CA ASN A 175 4.91 0.41 22.97
C ASN A 175 3.83 -0.20 23.89
N LYS A 176 3.44 -1.45 23.61
CA LYS A 176 2.42 -2.19 24.38
C LYS A 176 3.04 -3.11 25.43
N ASN A 177 4.35 -3.04 25.60
CA ASN A 177 5.10 -3.82 26.57
C ASN A 177 5.62 -2.91 27.68
N THR A 178 5.54 -3.38 28.93
CA THR A 178 6.07 -2.65 30.09
C THR A 178 7.45 -3.17 30.53
N SER A 179 7.95 -4.22 29.88
CA SER A 179 9.29 -4.77 30.07
C SER A 179 10.35 -3.99 29.27
N VAL A 180 11.63 -4.22 29.57
CA VAL A 180 12.78 -3.58 28.91
C VAL A 180 13.04 -4.17 27.51
N ASP A 181 12.64 -5.41 27.28
CA ASP A 181 12.92 -6.17 26.06
C ASP A 181 11.60 -6.54 25.36
N ASP A 182 11.53 -6.31 24.06
CA ASP A 182 10.32 -6.53 23.25
C ASP A 182 10.43 -7.73 22.32
N TYR A 183 11.64 -8.02 21.85
CA TYR A 183 11.86 -8.90 20.70
C TYR A 183 12.65 -10.15 21.08
N GLY A 184 12.36 -11.24 20.36
CA GLY A 184 13.07 -12.52 20.48
C GLY A 184 13.37 -13.12 19.13
N TYR A 185 14.51 -13.80 19.02
CA TYR A 185 15.01 -14.37 17.77
C TYR A 185 15.36 -15.84 17.92
N ASP A 186 15.12 -16.62 16.86
CA ASP A 186 15.68 -17.96 16.74
C ASP A 186 17.18 -17.92 16.34
N LYS A 187 17.80 -19.10 16.26
CA LYS A 187 19.20 -19.27 15.85
C LYS A 187 19.50 -18.82 14.42
N ASN A 188 18.50 -18.85 13.53
CA ASN A 188 18.64 -18.38 12.15
C ASN A 188 18.49 -16.85 12.06
N GLY A 189 18.17 -16.19 13.17
CA GLY A 189 17.96 -14.75 13.24
C GLY A 189 16.57 -14.32 12.78
N ASN A 190 15.60 -15.22 12.75
CA ASN A 190 14.21 -14.86 12.49
C ASN A 190 13.54 -14.35 13.77
N LEU A 191 12.72 -13.31 13.65
CA LEU A 191 11.93 -12.81 14.76
C LEU A 191 10.86 -13.82 15.17
N ILE A 192 10.89 -14.30 16.41
CA ILE A 192 9.89 -15.24 16.94
C ILE A 192 8.96 -14.60 17.99
N THR A 193 9.27 -13.41 18.48
CA THR A 193 8.51 -12.70 19.51
C THR A 193 8.53 -11.21 19.25
N ASP A 194 7.36 -10.59 19.35
CA ASP A 194 7.15 -9.15 19.33
C ASP A 194 6.05 -8.83 20.34
N LEU A 195 6.45 -8.35 21.52
CA LEU A 195 5.52 -8.03 22.60
C LEU A 195 4.64 -6.80 22.30
N ASN A 196 5.09 -5.90 21.42
CA ASN A 196 4.32 -4.73 20.99
C ASN A 196 3.12 -5.12 20.11
N LYS A 197 3.26 -6.20 19.35
CA LYS A 197 2.16 -6.79 18.54
C LYS A 197 1.45 -7.96 19.23
N LYS A 198 1.72 -8.18 20.52
CA LYS A 198 1.15 -9.31 21.30
C LYS A 198 1.45 -10.67 20.68
N LEU A 199 2.59 -10.78 20.00
CA LEU A 199 3.19 -12.03 19.56
C LEU A 199 4.07 -12.55 20.71
N VAL A 200 3.40 -13.00 21.78
CA VAL A 200 4.01 -13.31 23.07
C VAL A 200 4.80 -14.63 23.02
N GLY A 201 6.08 -14.56 23.39
CA GLY A 201 7.00 -15.70 23.43
C GLY A 201 8.32 -15.37 24.12
N SER A 202 9.36 -16.15 23.82
CA SER A 202 10.69 -16.04 24.42
C SER A 202 11.49 -14.87 23.83
N ILE A 203 11.90 -13.92 24.68
CA ILE A 203 12.70 -12.73 24.33
C ILE A 203 14.21 -12.98 24.33
N GLY A 204 14.96 -12.25 23.50
CA GLY A 204 16.42 -12.34 23.37
C GLY A 204 16.91 -13.21 22.21
N LEU A 205 18.21 -13.53 22.21
CA LEU A 205 18.87 -14.21 21.09
C LEU A 205 18.79 -15.75 21.15
N ASP A 206 18.90 -16.36 19.97
CA ASP A 206 19.19 -17.78 19.72
C ASP A 206 18.25 -18.77 20.43
N LYS A 207 16.97 -18.42 20.49
CA LYS A 207 15.94 -19.25 21.12
C LYS A 207 15.63 -20.49 20.28
N VAL A 208 15.39 -21.58 20.99
CA VAL A 208 15.10 -22.90 20.39
C VAL A 208 13.62 -23.26 20.48
N THR A 209 12.92 -22.76 21.51
CA THR A 209 11.50 -23.02 21.75
C THR A 209 10.79 -21.78 22.28
N GLY A 210 9.45 -21.80 22.28
CA GLY A 210 8.63 -20.78 22.95
C GLY A 210 8.43 -19.49 22.15
N GLY A 211 8.48 -19.53 20.81
CA GLY A 211 8.15 -18.40 19.93
C GLY A 211 6.65 -18.31 19.60
N ALA A 212 6.17 -17.11 19.33
CA ALA A 212 4.85 -16.84 18.76
C ALA A 212 4.82 -17.03 17.24
N ILE A 213 5.96 -16.91 16.57
CA ILE A 213 6.14 -17.14 15.14
C ILE A 213 6.99 -18.40 14.96
N ALA A 214 6.49 -19.33 14.14
CA ALA A 214 7.22 -20.50 13.69
C ALA A 214 7.54 -20.36 12.19
N TYR A 215 8.76 -20.72 11.80
CA TYR A 215 9.29 -20.60 10.45
C TYR A 215 9.46 -21.97 9.79
N ASN A 216 9.38 -22.00 8.46
CA ASN A 216 9.77 -23.17 7.68
C ASN A 216 11.28 -23.19 7.39
N HIS A 217 11.75 -24.21 6.67
CA HIS A 217 13.17 -24.36 6.29
C HIS A 217 13.70 -23.28 5.33
N LEU A 218 12.82 -22.43 4.77
CA LEU A 218 13.17 -21.28 3.94
C LEU A 218 13.20 -19.97 4.74
N ASN A 219 13.10 -20.03 6.08
CA ASN A 219 12.94 -18.87 6.96
C ASN A 219 11.71 -18.00 6.62
N LEU A 220 10.64 -18.60 6.07
CA LEU A 220 9.35 -17.95 5.87
C LEU A 220 8.39 -18.28 7.03
N PRO A 221 7.61 -17.30 7.55
CA PRO A 221 6.66 -17.57 8.63
C PRO A 221 5.62 -18.59 8.21
N GLN A 222 5.52 -19.70 8.93
CA GLN A 222 4.55 -20.76 8.72
C GLN A 222 3.32 -20.60 9.63
N THR A 223 3.54 -20.27 10.91
CA THR A 223 2.45 -20.06 11.89
C THR A 223 2.76 -18.84 12.74
N ILE A 224 1.78 -17.97 12.92
CA ILE A 224 1.84 -16.80 13.82
C ILE A 224 0.69 -16.92 14.81
N THR A 225 1.00 -16.80 16.10
CA THR A 225 0.02 -16.85 17.20
C THR A 225 -0.06 -15.50 17.90
N ALA A 226 -1.23 -14.86 17.85
CA ALA A 226 -1.46 -13.57 18.49
C ALA A 226 -2.26 -13.74 19.79
N LYS A 227 -1.88 -13.00 20.83
CA LYS A 227 -2.61 -12.90 22.10
C LYS A 227 -3.49 -11.66 22.14
N LYS A 228 -4.51 -11.68 23.01
CA LYS A 228 -5.30 -10.48 23.34
C LYS A 228 -4.43 -9.53 24.16
N ASP A 229 -4.94 -8.33 24.44
CA ASP A 229 -4.20 -7.30 25.17
C ASP A 229 -3.86 -7.72 26.62
N ASP A 230 -4.58 -8.71 27.17
CA ASP A 230 -4.27 -9.36 28.45
C ASP A 230 -2.96 -10.18 28.43
N GLY A 231 -2.35 -10.39 27.25
CA GLY A 231 -1.10 -11.12 27.06
C GLY A 231 -1.22 -12.64 27.21
N VAL A 232 -2.40 -13.17 27.56
CA VAL A 232 -2.60 -14.58 27.92
C VAL A 232 -3.61 -15.26 27.00
N SER A 233 -4.76 -14.63 26.79
CA SER A 233 -5.86 -15.19 26.01
C SER A 233 -5.50 -15.23 24.54
N LEU A 234 -5.90 -16.30 23.84
CA LEU A 234 -5.66 -16.41 22.40
C LEU A 234 -6.55 -15.42 21.64
N LYS A 235 -5.94 -14.54 20.86
CA LYS A 235 -6.65 -13.69 19.89
C LYS A 235 -6.94 -14.45 18.61
N GLY A 236 -5.94 -15.20 18.14
CA GLY A 236 -6.08 -16.03 16.97
C GLY A 236 -4.75 -16.52 16.43
N THR A 237 -4.83 -17.26 15.33
CA THR A 237 -3.66 -17.79 14.62
C THR A 237 -3.73 -17.48 13.13
N ILE A 238 -2.56 -17.30 12.53
CA ILE A 238 -2.40 -17.13 11.08
C ILE A 238 -1.45 -18.22 10.61
N VAL A 239 -1.89 -19.05 9.67
CA VAL A 239 -1.11 -20.16 9.12
C VAL A 239 -0.91 -19.95 7.64
N TYR A 240 0.34 -19.99 7.20
CA TYR A 240 0.72 -19.87 5.80
C TYR A 240 1.15 -21.23 5.23
N THR A 241 0.85 -21.45 3.96
CA THR A 241 1.37 -22.59 3.19
C THR A 241 2.08 -22.03 1.96
N TYR A 242 3.30 -22.50 1.74
CA TYR A 242 4.12 -22.13 0.60
C TYR A 242 4.43 -23.37 -0.25
N ASP A 243 4.77 -23.16 -1.52
CA ASP A 243 5.44 -24.19 -2.30
C ASP A 243 6.93 -24.32 -1.91
N ALA A 244 7.63 -25.28 -2.50
CA ALA A 244 9.07 -25.47 -2.29
C ALA A 244 9.91 -24.27 -2.81
N ALA A 245 9.30 -23.40 -3.62
CA ALA A 245 9.93 -22.19 -4.12
C ALA A 245 9.72 -20.97 -3.18
N GLY A 246 8.96 -21.13 -2.09
CA GLY A 246 8.64 -20.04 -1.17
C GLY A 246 7.49 -19.15 -1.65
N ASN A 247 6.81 -19.49 -2.75
CA ASN A 247 5.60 -18.76 -3.15
C ASN A 247 4.45 -19.10 -2.20
N LYS A 248 3.76 -18.08 -1.71
CA LYS A 248 2.59 -18.25 -0.84
C LYS A 248 1.42 -18.84 -1.63
N LEU A 249 0.89 -19.97 -1.17
CA LEU A 249 -0.26 -20.66 -1.76
C LEU A 249 -1.55 -20.49 -0.94
N LYS A 250 -1.43 -20.36 0.39
CA LYS A 250 -2.58 -20.28 1.29
C LYS A 250 -2.26 -19.49 2.56
N LYS A 251 -3.26 -18.73 3.05
CA LYS A 251 -3.30 -18.10 4.38
C LYS A 251 -4.59 -18.54 5.08
N THR A 252 -4.51 -19.15 6.25
CA THR A 252 -5.68 -19.46 7.09
C THR A 252 -5.61 -18.63 8.38
N VAL A 253 -6.64 -17.83 8.64
CA VAL A 253 -6.80 -17.04 9.86
C VAL A 253 -7.88 -17.67 10.71
N THR A 254 -7.55 -18.01 11.96
CA THR A 254 -8.52 -18.41 13.00
C THR A 254 -8.66 -17.25 13.97
N ASP A 255 -9.83 -16.62 13.99
CA ASP A 255 -10.15 -15.45 14.80
C ASP A 255 -11.02 -15.83 16.01
N ASN A 256 -10.46 -15.68 17.22
CA ASN A 256 -11.12 -15.94 18.50
C ASN A 256 -11.58 -14.64 19.21
N THR A 257 -11.64 -13.52 18.50
CA THR A 257 -12.26 -12.27 18.99
C THR A 257 -13.79 -12.35 18.96
N VAL A 258 -14.34 -13.28 18.18
CA VAL A 258 -15.78 -13.55 18.03
C VAL A 258 -16.13 -14.97 18.48
N ASN A 259 -17.39 -15.19 18.84
CA ASN A 259 -17.91 -16.49 19.25
C ASN A 259 -19.12 -16.88 18.39
N PRO A 260 -19.11 -18.05 17.71
CA PRO A 260 -18.00 -19.01 17.59
C PRO A 260 -16.78 -18.41 16.85
N PRO A 261 -15.57 -18.97 17.03
CA PRO A 261 -14.39 -18.55 16.29
C PRO A 261 -14.61 -18.53 14.78
N LYS A 262 -14.12 -17.48 14.13
CA LYS A 262 -14.27 -17.28 12.69
C LYS A 262 -13.02 -17.77 11.97
N ILE A 263 -13.17 -18.70 11.04
CA ILE A 263 -12.07 -19.21 10.22
C ILE A 263 -12.18 -18.62 8.82
N THR A 264 -11.10 -18.01 8.34
CA THR A 264 -11.00 -17.46 6.98
C THR A 264 -9.80 -18.07 6.29
N THR A 265 -10.03 -18.78 5.19
CA THR A 265 -8.98 -19.31 4.32
C THR A 265 -8.88 -18.47 3.05
N THR A 266 -7.68 -18.00 2.73
CA THR A 266 -7.34 -17.30 1.50
C THR A 266 -6.40 -18.17 0.67
N LEU A 267 -6.75 -18.48 -0.57
CA LEU A 267 -5.89 -19.21 -1.52
C LEU A 267 -5.32 -18.22 -2.55
N TYR A 268 -4.03 -18.36 -2.84
CA TYR A 268 -3.30 -17.56 -3.81
C TYR A 268 -2.84 -18.48 -4.93
N ILE A 269 -3.38 -18.30 -6.14
CA ILE A 269 -3.12 -19.18 -7.28
C ILE A 269 -2.84 -18.31 -8.52
N SER A 270 -1.58 -18.09 -8.85
CA SER A 270 -1.17 -17.37 -10.07
C SER A 270 -1.91 -16.03 -10.30
N GLY A 271 -2.00 -15.19 -9.27
CA GLY A 271 -2.71 -13.91 -9.31
C GLY A 271 -4.21 -13.98 -9.01
N PHE A 272 -4.79 -15.18 -8.88
CA PHE A 272 -6.16 -15.38 -8.40
C PHE A 272 -6.18 -15.51 -6.89
N GLU A 273 -7.11 -14.80 -6.25
CA GLU A 273 -7.32 -14.87 -4.81
C GLU A 273 -8.73 -15.35 -4.48
N TYR A 274 -8.81 -16.42 -3.70
CA TYR A 274 -10.07 -16.98 -3.23
C TYR A 274 -10.17 -16.82 -1.72
N LYS A 275 -11.32 -16.43 -1.21
CA LYS A 275 -11.64 -16.42 0.22
C LYS A 275 -12.73 -17.43 0.49
N ASN A 276 -12.48 -18.43 1.33
CA ASN A 276 -13.39 -19.54 1.62
C ASN A 276 -13.99 -20.12 0.32
N ASP A 277 -13.10 -20.54 -0.59
CA ASP A 277 -13.42 -21.10 -1.92
C ASP A 277 -14.19 -20.17 -2.88
N THR A 278 -14.35 -18.89 -2.52
CA THR A 278 -14.99 -17.87 -3.36
C THR A 278 -13.94 -16.95 -3.98
N LEU A 279 -13.89 -16.87 -5.30
CA LEU A 279 -13.03 -15.93 -6.01
C LEU A 279 -13.34 -14.49 -5.58
N GLN A 280 -12.34 -13.77 -5.09
CA GLN A 280 -12.44 -12.37 -4.69
C GLN A 280 -11.91 -11.46 -5.79
N GLN A 281 -10.71 -11.76 -6.29
CA GLN A 281 -10.05 -10.94 -7.29
C GLN A 281 -9.06 -11.73 -8.13
N VAL A 282 -8.72 -11.16 -9.29
CA VAL A 282 -7.68 -11.62 -10.21
C VAL A 282 -6.77 -10.45 -10.52
N ALA A 283 -5.47 -10.57 -10.27
CA ALA A 283 -4.50 -9.53 -10.61
C ALA A 283 -4.31 -9.43 -12.14
N HIS A 284 -4.04 -8.21 -12.62
CA HIS A 284 -3.54 -7.94 -13.98
C HIS A 284 -2.47 -6.83 -13.93
N GLU A 285 -1.80 -6.59 -15.05
CA GLU A 285 -0.62 -5.69 -15.13
C GLU A 285 -0.87 -4.28 -14.58
N GLU A 286 -2.07 -3.72 -14.79
CA GLU A 286 -2.44 -2.37 -14.35
C GLU A 286 -3.35 -2.37 -13.10
N GLY A 287 -3.63 -3.51 -12.46
CA GLY A 287 -4.53 -3.55 -11.31
C GLY A 287 -5.14 -4.92 -11.01
N ARG A 288 -6.48 -4.96 -10.86
CA ARG A 288 -7.21 -6.21 -10.56
C ARG A 288 -8.58 -6.27 -11.23
N ILE A 289 -9.15 -7.47 -11.28
CA ILE A 289 -10.54 -7.73 -11.62
C ILE A 289 -11.24 -8.19 -10.35
N ARG A 290 -12.40 -7.62 -10.04
CA ARG A 290 -13.25 -7.97 -8.88
C ARG A 290 -14.56 -8.61 -9.34
N SER A 291 -15.16 -9.46 -8.53
CA SER A 291 -16.56 -9.87 -8.74
C SER A 291 -17.57 -8.86 -8.16
N SER A 292 -18.74 -8.74 -8.79
CA SER A 292 -19.86 -7.87 -8.40
C SER A 292 -20.64 -8.35 -7.17
N VAL A 293 -20.54 -9.63 -6.81
CA VAL A 293 -21.23 -10.23 -5.66
C VAL A 293 -20.21 -10.97 -4.81
N ALA A 294 -20.16 -10.67 -3.52
CA ALA A 294 -19.45 -11.50 -2.55
C ALA A 294 -20.09 -12.90 -2.57
N GLY A 295 -19.45 -13.88 -3.22
CA GLY A 295 -19.97 -15.25 -3.30
C GLY A 295 -20.48 -15.70 -4.68
N GLY A 296 -20.46 -14.86 -5.72
CA GLY A 296 -21.01 -15.22 -7.04
C GLY A 296 -20.17 -14.75 -8.23
N LEU A 297 -20.33 -15.37 -9.40
CA LEU A 297 -19.60 -15.06 -10.66
C LEU A 297 -20.52 -14.41 -11.70
N SER A 298 -21.39 -13.48 -11.32
CA SER A 298 -22.37 -12.90 -12.25
C SER A 298 -21.85 -11.70 -13.04
N SER A 299 -20.94 -10.88 -12.50
CA SER A 299 -20.30 -9.78 -13.23
C SER A 299 -18.91 -9.47 -12.69
N PHE A 300 -18.01 -9.03 -13.56
CA PHE A 300 -16.62 -8.69 -13.24
C PHE A 300 -16.35 -7.23 -13.56
N PHE A 301 -15.60 -6.55 -12.69
CA PHE A 301 -15.23 -5.15 -12.86
C PHE A 301 -13.72 -5.01 -12.82
N TYR A 302 -13.18 -4.24 -13.76
CA TYR A 302 -11.76 -3.88 -13.77
C TYR A 302 -11.52 -2.71 -12.82
N ASP A 303 -10.52 -2.91 -11.97
CA ASP A 303 -9.85 -1.86 -11.22
C ASP A 303 -8.48 -1.59 -11.81
N TYR A 304 -8.10 -0.33 -11.82
CA TYR A 304 -6.80 0.17 -12.25
C TYR A 304 -6.08 0.86 -11.09
N PHE A 305 -4.79 0.60 -10.94
CA PHE A 305 -3.94 1.15 -9.89
C PHE A 305 -3.07 2.26 -10.46
N ILE A 306 -3.26 3.50 -10.00
CA ILE A 306 -2.30 4.57 -10.29
C ILE A 306 -1.18 4.47 -9.26
N LYS A 307 0.04 4.23 -9.73
CA LYS A 307 1.23 4.04 -8.89
C LYS A 307 2.17 5.26 -8.95
N ASP A 308 2.94 5.49 -7.89
CA ASP A 308 4.06 6.44 -7.90
C ASP A 308 5.36 5.81 -8.43
N HIS A 309 6.47 6.54 -8.38
CA HIS A 309 7.77 6.09 -8.90
C HIS A 309 8.38 4.89 -8.17
N LEU A 310 7.90 4.58 -6.97
CA LEU A 310 8.31 3.42 -6.18
C LEU A 310 7.38 2.21 -6.37
N GLY A 311 6.33 2.38 -7.17
CA GLY A 311 5.29 1.36 -7.35
C GLY A 311 4.25 1.33 -6.24
N ASN A 312 4.19 2.37 -5.39
CA ASN A 312 3.16 2.46 -4.36
C ASN A 312 1.81 2.77 -5.02
N THR A 313 0.78 2.00 -4.70
CA THR A 313 -0.59 2.31 -5.18
C THR A 313 -1.09 3.59 -4.54
N ARG A 314 -1.29 4.66 -5.33
CA ARG A 314 -1.80 5.95 -4.85
C ARG A 314 -3.30 6.08 -5.02
N MET A 315 -3.85 5.57 -6.13
CA MET A 315 -5.28 5.57 -6.40
C MET A 315 -5.73 4.21 -6.91
N VAL A 316 -6.96 3.83 -6.59
CA VAL A 316 -7.65 2.69 -7.23
C VAL A 316 -8.89 3.22 -7.92
N LEU A 317 -8.96 3.04 -9.23
CA LEU A 317 -10.07 3.47 -10.07
C LEU A 317 -10.86 2.27 -10.60
N THR A 318 -12.17 2.38 -10.72
CA THR A 318 -13.07 1.29 -11.16
C THR A 318 -13.86 1.64 -12.41
N GLU A 319 -14.11 0.64 -13.26
CA GLU A 319 -15.11 0.70 -14.35
C GLU A 319 -16.55 0.41 -13.90
N GLU A 320 -16.72 -0.14 -12.71
CA GLU A 320 -18.03 -0.40 -12.12
C GLU A 320 -18.87 0.89 -12.02
N GLN A 321 -20.04 0.85 -12.65
CA GLN A 321 -21.09 1.83 -12.44
C GLN A 321 -22.10 1.26 -11.45
N GLN A 322 -22.14 1.85 -10.25
CA GLN A 322 -23.08 1.44 -9.21
C GLN A 322 -23.99 2.59 -8.83
N THR A 323 -25.28 2.27 -8.77
CA THR A 323 -26.31 3.13 -8.20
C THR A 323 -26.93 2.42 -7.00
N ASP A 324 -26.71 2.99 -5.82
CA ASP A 324 -27.33 2.54 -4.57
C ASP A 324 -28.61 3.33 -4.34
N GLN A 325 -29.75 2.65 -4.39
CA GLN A 325 -31.04 3.24 -4.03
C GLN A 325 -31.39 2.84 -2.60
N TYR A 326 -31.24 3.77 -1.66
CA TYR A 326 -31.57 3.52 -0.26
C TYR A 326 -33.09 3.35 -0.09
N PRO A 327 -33.55 2.53 0.87
CA PRO A 327 -34.97 2.33 1.11
C PRO A 327 -35.71 3.66 1.31
N LEU A 328 -36.98 3.69 0.95
CA LEU A 328 -37.82 4.85 1.20
C LEU A 328 -38.10 4.95 2.71
N ALA A 329 -37.84 6.09 3.33
CA ALA A 329 -38.33 6.40 4.67
C ALA A 329 -39.80 6.82 4.56
N SER A 330 -40.68 5.83 4.50
CA SER A 330 -42.14 5.98 4.39
C SER A 330 -42.83 6.14 5.75
N MET A 331 -42.10 5.96 6.85
CA MET A 331 -42.61 6.06 8.22
C MET A 331 -43.65 4.99 8.57
N GLU A 332 -43.87 3.99 7.73
CA GLU A 332 -44.85 2.94 7.97
C GLU A 332 -44.38 1.94 9.04
N LEU A 333 -45.29 1.53 9.93
CA LEU A 333 -44.97 0.61 11.03
C LEU A 333 -44.36 -0.71 10.53
N ALA A 334 -44.89 -1.25 9.43
CA ALA A 334 -44.42 -2.49 8.82
C ALA A 334 -42.99 -2.38 8.24
N LYS A 335 -42.52 -1.17 7.95
CA LYS A 335 -41.19 -0.90 7.37
C LYS A 335 -40.17 -0.42 8.40
N ASN A 336 -40.59 -0.21 9.66
CA ASN A 336 -39.76 0.37 10.71
C ASN A 336 -38.38 -0.28 10.86
N ALA A 337 -38.30 -1.61 10.85
CA ALA A 337 -37.02 -2.32 10.99
C ALA A 337 -36.06 -2.04 9.83
N THR A 338 -36.57 -2.03 8.60
CA THR A 338 -35.78 -1.73 7.39
C THR A 338 -35.43 -0.25 7.32
N GLU A 339 -36.35 0.66 7.62
CA GLU A 339 -36.07 2.10 7.56
C GLU A 339 -35.05 2.51 8.63
N SER A 340 -35.20 2.02 9.86
CA SER A 340 -34.32 2.39 10.99
C SER A 340 -32.89 1.86 10.85
N SER A 341 -32.63 0.91 9.95
CA SER A 341 -31.26 0.47 9.65
C SER A 341 -30.49 1.45 8.76
N PHE A 342 -31.17 2.40 8.12
CA PHE A 342 -30.56 3.39 7.22
C PHE A 342 -30.81 4.83 7.67
N TYR A 343 -31.98 5.12 8.23
CA TYR A 343 -32.38 6.46 8.64
C TYR A 343 -32.49 6.56 10.16
N SER A 344 -31.90 7.61 10.73
CA SER A 344 -32.10 8.00 12.12
C SER A 344 -33.48 8.61 12.33
N LYS A 345 -33.96 8.68 13.58
CA LYS A 345 -35.17 9.43 13.99
C LYS A 345 -36.48 8.95 13.36
N ILE A 346 -36.53 7.70 12.91
CA ILE A 346 -37.72 7.10 12.31
C ILE A 346 -38.83 6.88 13.36
N PRO A 347 -38.67 6.06 14.43
CA PRO A 347 -39.70 5.93 15.45
C PRO A 347 -40.04 7.25 16.16
N GLU A 348 -39.03 8.08 16.43
CA GLU A 348 -39.17 9.26 17.29
C GLU A 348 -40.01 10.38 16.67
N THR A 349 -40.06 10.45 15.34
CA THR A 349 -40.84 11.48 14.62
C THR A 349 -42.11 10.94 13.96
N ARG A 350 -42.31 9.62 13.96
CA ARG A 350 -43.49 8.99 13.36
C ARG A 350 -44.78 9.46 14.04
N THR A 351 -45.76 9.81 13.22
CA THR A 351 -47.13 10.08 13.68
C THR A 351 -48.15 9.74 12.61
N ILE A 352 -49.40 9.56 12.99
CA ILE A 352 -50.50 9.35 12.04
C ILE A 352 -50.68 10.63 11.22
N LYS A 353 -50.89 10.49 9.91
CA LYS A 353 -51.13 11.63 9.01
C LYS A 353 -52.30 12.48 9.53
N PRO A 354 -52.14 13.82 9.65
CA PRO A 354 -53.17 14.69 10.21
C PRO A 354 -54.36 14.83 9.24
N ALA A 355 -55.49 15.31 9.76
CA ALA A 355 -56.65 15.62 8.93
C ALA A 355 -56.31 16.67 7.87
N GLY A 356 -56.70 16.41 6.62
CA GLY A 356 -56.39 17.27 5.48
C GLY A 356 -55.01 17.05 4.87
N TYR A 357 -54.19 16.13 5.41
CA TYR A 357 -52.97 15.70 4.73
C TYR A 357 -53.33 15.10 3.35
N PRO A 358 -52.71 15.56 2.26
CA PRO A 358 -53.02 15.09 0.91
C PRO A 358 -52.77 13.59 0.75
N ALA A 359 -53.71 12.89 0.12
CA ALA A 359 -53.52 11.48 -0.18
C ALA A 359 -52.37 11.31 -1.19
N ASP A 360 -51.45 10.40 -0.90
CA ASP A 360 -50.47 9.92 -1.85
C ASP A 360 -50.52 8.38 -1.90
N ALA A 361 -50.25 7.80 -3.06
CA ALA A 361 -50.30 6.35 -3.28
C ALA A 361 -48.92 5.69 -3.21
N THR A 362 -47.96 6.30 -2.51
CA THR A 362 -46.55 5.85 -2.50
C THR A 362 -46.38 4.51 -1.77
N THR A 363 -47.22 4.26 -0.77
CA THR A 363 -47.28 3.01 0.00
C THR A 363 -48.74 2.55 0.16
N ASN A 364 -48.95 1.31 0.61
CA ASN A 364 -50.26 0.79 0.98
C ASN A 364 -50.13 -0.20 2.16
N PRO A 365 -50.62 0.11 3.37
CA PRO A 365 -51.24 1.39 3.76
C PRO A 365 -50.23 2.54 3.76
N ASN A 366 -50.75 3.77 3.71
CA ASN A 366 -49.98 5.02 3.74
C ASN A 366 -50.52 5.94 4.85
N ALA A 367 -50.26 5.56 6.10
CA ALA A 367 -50.95 6.09 7.27
C ALA A 367 -50.08 7.02 8.12
N TYR A 368 -48.75 6.99 7.96
CA TYR A 368 -47.83 7.68 8.85
C TYR A 368 -46.95 8.69 8.11
N ALA A 369 -46.48 9.71 8.84
CA ALA A 369 -45.51 10.69 8.36
C ALA A 369 -44.59 11.11 9.51
N ALA A 370 -43.47 11.76 9.18
CA ALA A 370 -42.56 12.36 10.16
C ALA A 370 -43.06 13.75 10.54
N LYS A 371 -43.45 13.95 11.80
CA LYS A 371 -43.83 15.25 12.34
C LYS A 371 -42.65 15.92 13.03
N ILE A 372 -42.32 17.13 12.58
CA ILE A 372 -41.15 17.89 13.01
C ILE A 372 -41.59 19.28 13.47
N ARG A 373 -41.08 19.74 14.63
CA ARG A 373 -41.46 21.02 15.24
C ARG A 373 -40.27 21.68 15.95
N GLY A 374 -40.17 23.01 15.89
CA GLY A 374 -39.03 23.76 16.44
C GLY A 374 -38.88 23.70 17.96
N ASP A 375 -39.95 23.42 18.70
CA ASP A 375 -39.96 23.21 20.15
C ASP A 375 -40.08 21.72 20.55
N GLY A 376 -39.96 20.82 19.58
CA GLY A 376 -39.93 19.37 19.80
C GLY A 376 -38.75 18.73 19.07
N ASN A 377 -39.02 17.67 18.31
CA ASN A 377 -38.03 17.08 17.41
C ASN A 377 -37.75 18.07 16.26
N LYS A 378 -36.62 18.78 16.33
CA LYS A 378 -36.21 19.75 15.30
C LYS A 378 -35.62 19.10 14.05
N ILE A 379 -35.11 17.88 14.20
CA ILE A 379 -34.54 17.04 13.15
C ILE A 379 -35.34 15.74 13.10
N GLY A 380 -35.78 15.39 11.90
CA GLY A 380 -36.51 14.16 11.62
C GLY A 380 -35.64 13.13 10.92
N PRO A 381 -36.24 12.28 10.05
CA PRO A 381 -35.51 11.25 9.33
C PRO A 381 -34.27 11.79 8.62
N GLY A 382 -33.16 11.07 8.75
CA GLY A 382 -31.89 11.46 8.14
C GLY A 382 -30.95 10.28 7.95
N ILE A 383 -30.08 10.36 6.94
CA ILE A 383 -29.15 9.30 6.55
C ILE A 383 -27.75 9.87 6.36
N THR A 384 -26.74 9.18 6.90
CA THR A 384 -25.31 9.54 6.74
C THR A 384 -24.64 8.54 5.80
N LEU A 385 -23.96 9.05 4.77
CA LEU A 385 -23.30 8.25 3.75
C LEU A 385 -21.80 8.58 3.67
N LYS A 386 -20.96 7.55 3.55
CA LYS A 386 -19.57 7.70 3.16
C LYS A 386 -19.50 7.88 1.64
N VAL A 387 -18.89 8.97 1.18
CA VAL A 387 -18.85 9.34 -0.24
C VAL A 387 -17.43 9.66 -0.70
N MET A 388 -17.16 9.44 -1.98
CA MET A 388 -15.89 9.73 -2.64
C MET A 388 -16.05 10.88 -3.63
N ALA A 389 -14.97 11.63 -3.85
CA ALA A 389 -14.93 12.69 -4.86
C ALA A 389 -15.26 12.12 -6.26
N GLY A 390 -16.22 12.76 -6.94
CA GLY A 390 -16.74 12.30 -8.23
C GLY A 390 -18.03 11.49 -8.13
N ASP A 391 -18.46 11.09 -6.93
CA ASP A 391 -19.81 10.58 -6.71
C ASP A 391 -20.88 11.64 -7.03
N LYS A 392 -22.09 11.17 -7.29
CA LYS A 392 -23.28 12.01 -7.39
C LYS A 392 -24.41 11.43 -6.56
N PHE A 393 -25.35 12.27 -6.14
CA PHE A 393 -26.52 11.79 -5.44
C PHE A 393 -27.79 12.53 -5.86
N SER A 394 -28.92 11.87 -5.66
CA SER A 394 -30.25 12.44 -5.84
C SER A 394 -31.04 12.24 -4.57
N ILE A 395 -31.84 13.22 -4.20
CA ILE A 395 -32.66 13.19 -2.99
C ILE A 395 -34.08 13.53 -3.36
N LYS A 396 -35.03 12.87 -2.69
CA LYS A 396 -36.43 13.24 -2.74
C LYS A 396 -37.07 13.15 -1.36
N ALA A 397 -38.07 13.98 -1.13
CA ALA A 397 -38.95 13.92 0.04
C ALA A 397 -40.23 14.69 -0.28
N ASN A 398 -41.32 14.41 0.45
CA ASN A 398 -42.53 15.21 0.41
C ASN A 398 -42.62 16.02 1.70
N SER A 399 -43.13 17.25 1.60
CA SER A 399 -43.44 18.08 2.76
C SER A 399 -44.84 18.67 2.68
N TRP A 400 -45.44 18.88 3.85
CA TRP A 400 -46.73 19.54 4.00
C TRP A 400 -46.85 20.15 5.40
N TYR A 401 -47.52 21.29 5.50
CA TYR A 401 -47.92 21.90 6.78
C TYR A 401 -49.21 22.68 6.60
N LYS A 402 -49.87 22.97 7.72
CA LYS A 402 -51.05 23.83 7.75
C LYS A 402 -50.93 24.81 8.90
N ALA A 403 -50.84 26.10 8.57
CA ALA A 403 -50.64 27.18 9.53
C ALA A 403 -51.85 27.37 10.45
N ASN A 404 -53.08 27.14 9.97
CA ASN A 404 -54.31 27.35 10.73
C ASN A 404 -54.37 28.76 11.39
N GLY A 405 -53.85 29.78 10.72
CA GLY A 405 -53.77 31.15 11.25
C GLY A 405 -52.59 31.42 12.19
N VAL A 406 -51.76 30.42 12.51
CA VAL A 406 -50.52 30.59 13.28
C VAL A 406 -49.45 31.22 12.39
N GLN A 407 -48.93 32.37 12.81
CA GLN A 407 -47.79 33.01 12.14
C GLN A 407 -46.48 32.32 12.58
N PRO A 408 -45.52 32.06 11.66
CA PRO A 408 -44.22 31.51 12.04
C PRO A 408 -43.52 32.39 13.07
N GLN A 409 -43.23 31.80 14.22
CA GLN A 409 -42.46 32.46 15.29
C GLN A 409 -40.96 32.43 15.00
N ALA A 410 -40.19 33.16 15.82
CA ALA A 410 -38.73 33.13 15.79
C ALA A 410 -38.21 31.69 15.91
N ALA A 411 -37.35 31.30 14.98
CA ALA A 411 -36.82 29.95 14.92
C ALA A 411 -35.91 29.64 16.10
N THR A 412 -35.97 28.40 16.58
CA THR A 412 -35.05 27.86 17.59
C THR A 412 -33.75 27.39 16.93
N ASN A 413 -32.63 27.41 17.68
CA ASN A 413 -31.34 26.99 17.13
C ASN A 413 -31.25 25.45 17.04
N PRO A 414 -31.05 24.84 15.84
CA PRO A 414 -30.95 23.39 15.68
C PRO A 414 -29.52 22.84 15.84
N LEU A 415 -28.52 23.68 16.16
CA LEU A 415 -27.11 23.31 16.11
C LEU A 415 -26.80 22.06 16.96
N THR A 416 -27.24 22.04 18.23
CA THR A 416 -26.99 20.89 19.12
C THR A 416 -27.63 19.60 18.62
N ASP A 417 -28.85 19.69 18.07
CA ASP A 417 -29.56 18.56 17.49
C ASP A 417 -28.81 18.02 16.26
N LEU A 418 -28.31 18.92 15.40
CA LEU A 418 -27.56 18.58 14.19
C LEU A 418 -26.24 17.90 14.51
N LEU A 419 -25.48 18.47 15.45
CA LEU A 419 -24.20 17.90 15.89
C LEU A 419 -24.40 16.49 16.44
N THR A 420 -25.42 16.28 17.28
CA THR A 420 -25.74 14.96 17.85
C THR A 420 -26.11 13.94 16.76
N ALA A 421 -26.95 14.33 15.80
CA ALA A 421 -27.37 13.46 14.72
C ALA A 421 -26.17 13.03 13.84
N LEU A 422 -25.31 13.97 13.47
CA LEU A 422 -24.13 13.71 12.66
C LEU A 422 -23.07 12.89 13.40
N THR A 423 -22.79 13.16 14.68
CA THR A 423 -21.78 12.41 15.44
C THR A 423 -22.17 10.95 15.60
N ASN A 424 -23.46 10.68 15.80
CA ASN A 424 -23.99 9.31 15.86
C ASN A 424 -24.02 8.65 14.48
N GLY A 425 -24.31 9.41 13.42
CA GLY A 425 -24.27 8.91 12.05
C GLY A 425 -22.86 8.48 11.63
N VAL A 426 -21.87 9.36 11.82
CA VAL A 426 -20.47 9.12 11.42
C VAL A 426 -19.80 8.07 12.29
N GLY A 427 -19.95 8.14 13.62
CA GLY A 427 -19.26 7.22 14.55
C GLY A 427 -19.65 5.74 14.39
N ASN A 428 -20.80 5.47 13.76
CA ASN A 428 -21.27 4.12 13.48
C ASN A 428 -20.92 3.62 12.06
N LEU A 429 -20.29 4.45 11.22
CA LEU A 429 -19.86 4.00 9.89
C LEU A 429 -18.60 3.12 9.99
N PRO A 430 -18.54 2.00 9.25
CA PRO A 430 -17.32 1.20 9.13
C PRO A 430 -16.14 2.07 8.66
N GLY A 431 -15.04 2.09 9.44
CA GLY A 431 -13.84 2.86 9.12
C GLY A 431 -13.87 4.33 9.58
N ALA A 432 -14.82 4.73 10.43
CA ALA A 432 -14.80 6.04 11.09
C ALA A 432 -13.52 6.19 11.93
N LYS A 433 -12.75 7.25 11.65
CA LYS A 433 -11.44 7.51 12.29
C LYS A 433 -11.54 8.39 13.54
N SER A 434 -12.75 8.71 13.97
CA SER A 434 -13.00 9.59 15.12
C SER A 434 -14.24 9.14 15.85
N SER A 435 -14.14 9.03 17.17
CA SER A 435 -15.28 8.75 18.04
C SER A 435 -16.27 9.93 18.05
N PRO A 436 -17.56 9.68 18.35
CA PRO A 436 -18.54 10.75 18.55
C PRO A 436 -18.06 11.84 19.52
N LEU A 437 -17.34 11.47 20.58
CA LEU A 437 -16.81 12.39 21.57
C LEU A 437 -15.72 13.31 20.99
N GLN A 438 -14.79 12.75 20.21
CA GLN A 438 -13.75 13.55 19.52
C GLN A 438 -14.35 14.52 18.50
N LEU A 439 -15.43 14.11 17.81
CA LEU A 439 -16.15 14.98 16.87
C LEU A 439 -16.89 16.12 17.58
N GLN A 440 -17.51 15.85 18.73
CA GLN A 440 -18.18 16.88 19.53
C GLN A 440 -17.22 17.93 20.09
N GLN A 441 -15.97 17.54 20.37
CA GLN A 441 -14.91 18.42 20.84
C GLN A 441 -14.12 19.09 19.71
N SER A 442 -14.43 18.77 18.45
CA SER A 442 -13.72 19.28 17.28
C SER A 442 -13.98 20.78 17.07
N ALA A 443 -12.90 21.54 16.89
CA ALA A 443 -12.97 22.97 16.64
C ALA A 443 -13.43 23.35 15.22
N VAL A 444 -13.56 22.40 14.30
CA VAL A 444 -13.97 22.66 12.89
C VAL A 444 -15.42 22.27 12.62
N PHE A 445 -15.93 21.30 13.37
CA PHE A 445 -17.23 20.72 13.11
C PHE A 445 -18.38 21.68 13.45
N THR A 446 -18.34 22.30 14.62
CA THR A 446 -19.35 23.28 15.05
C THR A 446 -19.38 24.54 14.19
N PRO A 447 -18.24 25.19 13.85
CA PRO A 447 -18.24 26.31 12.90
C PRO A 447 -18.74 25.92 11.51
N GLY A 448 -18.39 24.73 11.01
CA GLY A 448 -18.87 24.22 9.73
C GLY A 448 -20.39 24.02 9.72
N ALA A 449 -20.93 23.37 10.74
CA ALA A 449 -22.38 23.22 10.91
C ALA A 449 -23.10 24.56 11.05
N THR A 450 -22.51 25.51 11.77
CA THR A 450 -23.04 26.88 11.91
C THR A 450 -23.04 27.60 10.55
N SER A 451 -21.97 27.47 9.78
CA SER A 451 -21.85 28.05 8.44
C SER A 451 -22.90 27.47 7.48
N PHE A 452 -23.17 26.16 7.57
CA PHE A 452 -24.25 25.54 6.82
C PHE A 452 -25.62 26.12 7.19
N LEU A 453 -25.94 26.18 8.49
CA LEU A 453 -27.22 26.71 8.97
C LEU A 453 -27.43 28.18 8.59
N ASN A 454 -26.36 28.99 8.59
CA ASN A 454 -26.41 30.39 8.18
C ASN A 454 -26.62 30.58 6.66
N ASN A 455 -26.31 29.56 5.86
CA ASN A 455 -26.46 29.59 4.40
C ASN A 455 -27.83 29.04 3.92
N GLN A 456 -28.76 28.72 4.83
CA GLN A 456 -30.09 28.25 4.44
C GLN A 456 -30.95 29.37 3.80
N PRO A 457 -31.82 29.05 2.84
CA PRO A 457 -32.71 30.02 2.20
C PRO A 457 -33.57 30.80 3.19
N ALA A 458 -33.85 32.07 2.88
CA ALA A 458 -34.77 32.89 3.68
C ALA A 458 -36.21 32.34 3.64
N GLN A 459 -36.89 32.38 4.79
CA GLN A 459 -38.19 31.73 4.97
C GLN A 459 -39.42 32.58 4.55
N GLY A 460 -39.29 33.91 4.47
CA GLY A 460 -40.44 34.80 4.30
C GLY A 460 -41.52 34.54 5.37
N VAL A 461 -42.74 34.19 4.92
CA VAL A 461 -43.90 33.85 5.77
C VAL A 461 -44.09 32.34 5.97
N LYS A 462 -43.16 31.51 5.50
CA LYS A 462 -43.18 30.05 5.66
C LYS A 462 -42.44 29.64 6.95
N PRO A 463 -42.67 28.44 7.50
CA PRO A 463 -41.80 27.91 8.55
C PRO A 463 -40.36 27.70 8.06
N LYS A 464 -39.37 27.83 8.96
CA LYS A 464 -37.97 27.39 8.76
C LYS A 464 -37.88 25.87 8.78
N ALA A 465 -38.48 25.23 7.79
CA ALA A 465 -38.45 23.80 7.57
C ALA A 465 -37.86 23.46 6.21
N TYR A 466 -36.99 22.46 6.17
CA TYR A 466 -36.16 22.17 5.01
C TYR A 466 -35.94 20.67 4.79
N LEU A 467 -35.78 20.29 3.53
CA LEU A 467 -34.93 19.16 3.14
C LEU A 467 -33.48 19.67 3.05
N ASN A 468 -32.56 19.02 3.77
CA ASN A 468 -31.16 19.43 3.89
C ASN A 468 -30.23 18.35 3.35
N TRP A 469 -29.12 18.77 2.75
CA TRP A 469 -27.98 17.91 2.46
C TRP A 469 -26.70 18.68 2.79
N VAL A 470 -25.84 18.09 3.63
CA VAL A 470 -24.59 18.72 4.06
C VAL A 470 -23.45 17.73 3.89
N LEU A 471 -22.40 18.17 3.20
CA LEU A 471 -21.15 17.43 3.05
C LEU A 471 -20.09 18.02 3.98
N PHE A 472 -19.48 17.16 4.77
CA PHE A 472 -18.24 17.42 5.47
C PHE A 472 -17.13 16.60 4.82
N ASP A 473 -15.95 17.20 4.59
CA ASP A 473 -14.79 16.44 4.13
C ASP A 473 -14.27 15.51 5.23
N GLU A 474 -13.21 14.78 4.93
CA GLU A 474 -12.61 13.79 5.84
C GLU A 474 -11.95 14.41 7.08
N GLN A 475 -11.64 15.70 7.04
CA GLN A 475 -11.18 16.50 8.18
C GLN A 475 -12.34 17.24 8.85
N PHE A 476 -13.59 16.96 8.46
CA PHE A 476 -14.82 17.56 8.96
C PHE A 476 -14.97 19.06 8.66
N ASN A 477 -14.31 19.57 7.62
CA ASN A 477 -14.59 20.90 7.11
C ASN A 477 -15.86 20.89 6.26
N PHE A 478 -16.65 21.94 6.38
CA PHE A 478 -17.88 22.13 5.59
C PHE A 478 -17.55 22.34 4.10
N VAL A 479 -18.17 21.54 3.23
CA VAL A 479 -17.99 21.63 1.78
C VAL A 479 -19.23 22.25 1.13
N GLN A 480 -19.19 23.58 0.97
CA GLN A 480 -20.33 24.37 0.49
C GLN A 480 -20.81 23.94 -0.91
N THR A 481 -19.90 23.62 -1.83
CA THR A 481 -20.21 23.25 -3.22
C THR A 481 -21.03 21.97 -3.36
N SER A 482 -21.05 21.12 -2.33
CA SER A 482 -21.81 19.86 -2.29
C SER A 482 -22.89 19.85 -1.20
N SER A 483 -23.23 21.03 -0.67
CA SER A 483 -24.18 21.21 0.42
C SER A 483 -25.29 22.18 0.03
N GLY A 484 -26.44 22.08 0.67
CA GLY A 484 -27.57 22.96 0.43
C GLY A 484 -28.83 22.53 1.18
N SER A 485 -29.90 23.29 0.96
CA SER A 485 -31.21 22.98 1.51
C SER A 485 -32.32 23.52 0.62
N GLU A 486 -33.51 22.93 0.75
CA GLU A 486 -34.72 23.36 0.06
C GLU A 486 -35.83 23.60 1.08
N LEU A 487 -36.36 24.84 1.08
CA LEU A 487 -37.45 25.26 1.95
C LEU A 487 -38.77 24.60 1.53
N VAL A 488 -39.63 24.29 2.50
CA VAL A 488 -40.99 23.78 2.25
C VAL A 488 -41.87 24.74 1.43
N GLY A 489 -43.00 24.23 0.94
CA GLY A 489 -43.94 24.96 0.09
C GLY A 489 -44.76 26.05 0.79
N ALA A 490 -45.84 26.47 0.13
CA ALA A 490 -46.83 27.38 0.71
C ALA A 490 -47.70 26.68 1.76
N ASP A 491 -48.45 27.47 2.54
CA ASP A 491 -49.40 26.94 3.51
C ASP A 491 -50.39 25.99 2.84
N ASN A 492 -50.63 24.84 3.46
CA ASN A 492 -51.53 23.78 3.00
C ASN A 492 -51.15 23.16 1.63
N ALA A 493 -49.95 23.43 1.11
CA ALA A 493 -49.48 22.89 -0.16
C ALA A 493 -48.67 21.59 0.02
N PHE A 494 -49.04 20.55 -0.73
CA PHE A 494 -48.20 19.35 -0.83
C PHE A 494 -47.01 19.63 -1.74
N THR A 495 -45.80 19.53 -1.20
CA THR A 495 -44.58 19.89 -1.94
C THR A 495 -43.69 18.69 -2.12
N ALA A 496 -43.45 18.30 -3.36
CA ALA A 496 -42.43 17.32 -3.70
C ALA A 496 -41.07 18.01 -3.85
N HIS A 497 -40.12 17.58 -3.04
CA HIS A 497 -38.71 17.96 -3.14
C HIS A 497 -38.00 16.94 -4.00
N ILE A 498 -37.41 17.36 -5.11
CA ILE A 498 -36.64 16.47 -6.00
C ILE A 498 -35.38 17.22 -6.43
N LYS A 499 -34.22 16.71 -6.01
CA LYS A 499 -32.91 17.16 -6.50
C LYS A 499 -32.20 15.97 -7.11
N SER A 500 -31.65 16.15 -8.30
CA SER A 500 -31.03 15.09 -9.06
C SER A 500 -29.60 15.45 -9.42
N ASN A 501 -28.72 14.45 -9.43
CA ASN A 501 -27.33 14.59 -9.87
C ASN A 501 -26.52 15.67 -9.13
N LEU A 502 -26.78 15.86 -7.83
CA LEU A 502 -25.97 16.72 -6.98
C LEU A 502 -24.54 16.15 -6.88
N PRO A 503 -23.50 16.97 -7.06
CA PRO A 503 -22.11 16.50 -7.08
C PRO A 503 -21.55 16.28 -5.68
N ILE A 504 -20.60 15.34 -5.55
CA ILE A 504 -19.68 15.22 -4.42
C ILE A 504 -18.29 15.66 -4.88
N SER A 505 -17.85 16.82 -4.40
CA SER A 505 -16.58 17.42 -4.82
C SER A 505 -15.37 16.98 -4.01
N LYS A 506 -15.56 16.39 -2.83
CA LYS A 506 -14.48 15.89 -1.96
C LYS A 506 -14.89 14.56 -1.30
N ASN A 507 -13.92 13.72 -0.96
CA ASN A 507 -14.14 12.57 -0.09
C ASN A 507 -14.68 13.05 1.26
N GLY A 508 -15.61 12.31 1.88
CA GLY A 508 -16.17 12.71 3.16
C GLY A 508 -17.46 12.02 3.55
N TYR A 509 -18.29 12.76 4.30
CA TYR A 509 -19.54 12.29 4.89
C TYR A 509 -20.70 13.20 4.47
N LEU A 510 -21.63 12.64 3.70
CA LEU A 510 -22.87 13.31 3.30
C LEU A 510 -23.96 12.99 4.32
N TYR A 511 -24.62 14.01 4.85
CA TYR A 511 -25.82 13.85 5.66
C TYR A 511 -27.03 14.49 5.00
N VAL A 512 -28.04 13.69 4.70
CA VAL A 512 -29.32 14.14 4.13
C VAL A 512 -30.40 13.98 5.18
N TYR A 513 -31.13 15.06 5.49
CA TYR A 513 -32.12 15.04 6.57
C TYR A 513 -33.20 16.10 6.40
N VAL A 514 -34.33 15.89 7.08
CA VAL A 514 -35.41 16.87 7.16
C VAL A 514 -35.42 17.59 8.51
N SER A 515 -35.78 18.87 8.52
CA SER A 515 -35.80 19.67 9.76
C SER A 515 -36.91 20.71 9.78
N ASN A 516 -37.25 21.17 10.98
CA ASN A 516 -38.11 22.32 11.24
C ASN A 516 -37.67 23.00 12.54
N THR A 517 -37.40 24.30 12.46
CA THR A 517 -36.97 25.13 13.61
C THR A 517 -38.02 26.14 14.03
N THR A 518 -39.16 26.23 13.33
CA THR A 518 -40.28 27.08 13.72
C THR A 518 -41.05 26.40 14.85
N PRO A 519 -41.16 27.02 16.04
CA PRO A 519 -41.94 26.45 17.15
C PRO A 519 -43.43 26.60 16.87
N ASN A 520 -44.25 25.77 17.53
CA ASN A 520 -45.72 25.81 17.46
C ASN A 520 -46.35 25.59 16.07
N LEU A 521 -45.56 25.19 15.07
CA LEU A 521 -46.05 24.87 13.73
C LEU A 521 -45.50 23.51 13.30
N ASP A 522 -46.39 22.51 13.27
CA ASP A 522 -46.04 21.15 12.83
C ASP A 522 -45.81 21.13 11.32
N VAL A 523 -44.65 20.58 10.92
CA VAL A 523 -44.34 20.30 9.52
C VAL A 523 -44.15 18.81 9.37
N TYR A 524 -44.84 18.26 8.37
CA TYR A 524 -44.86 16.83 8.09
C TYR A 524 -44.00 16.55 6.88
N PHE A 525 -43.03 15.65 7.05
CA PHE A 525 -42.23 15.12 5.97
C PHE A 525 -42.56 13.64 5.77
N ASP A 526 -42.48 13.19 4.54
CA ASP A 526 -42.70 11.78 4.20
C ASP A 526 -41.85 11.39 2.99
N ASN A 527 -41.65 10.09 2.78
CA ASN A 527 -41.05 9.53 1.59
C ASN A 527 -39.63 10.07 1.29
N LEU A 528 -38.82 10.31 2.34
CA LEU A 528 -37.41 10.67 2.18
C LEU A 528 -36.65 9.48 1.55
N GLN A 529 -35.94 9.73 0.46
CA GLN A 529 -35.09 8.74 -0.18
C GLN A 529 -33.85 9.38 -0.78
N VAL A 530 -32.73 8.67 -0.67
CA VAL A 530 -31.47 9.00 -1.32
C VAL A 530 -31.14 7.96 -2.38
N THR A 531 -30.65 8.41 -3.52
CA THR A 531 -30.03 7.58 -4.55
C THR A 531 -28.59 8.05 -4.74
N HIS A 532 -27.62 7.16 -4.57
CA HIS A 532 -26.20 7.45 -4.64
C HIS A 532 -25.59 6.77 -5.88
N ASN A 533 -25.10 7.57 -6.80
CA ASN A 533 -24.38 7.14 -8.00
C ASN A 533 -22.89 7.23 -7.71
N ARG A 534 -22.22 6.09 -7.62
CA ARG A 534 -20.79 6.03 -7.29
C ARG A 534 -19.94 6.42 -8.49
N GLY A 535 -18.89 7.20 -8.23
CA GLY A 535 -17.86 7.56 -9.19
C GLY A 535 -16.78 6.48 -9.30
N ALA A 536 -15.80 6.73 -10.16
CA ALA A 536 -14.72 5.77 -10.44
C ALA A 536 -13.71 5.64 -9.29
N LEU A 537 -13.68 6.52 -8.30
CA LEU A 537 -12.66 6.49 -7.24
C LEU A 537 -13.03 5.50 -6.13
N LEU A 538 -12.26 4.42 -5.97
CA LEU A 538 -12.46 3.44 -4.91
C LEU A 538 -11.61 3.69 -3.67
N SER A 539 -10.36 4.11 -3.86
CA SER A 539 -9.46 4.40 -2.76
C SER A 539 -8.34 5.35 -3.15
N GLU A 540 -7.78 5.98 -2.14
CA GLU A 540 -6.66 6.90 -2.20
C GLU A 540 -5.72 6.60 -1.03
N ASP A 541 -4.45 6.38 -1.32
CA ASP A 541 -3.45 6.01 -0.34
C ASP A 541 -2.20 6.89 -0.48
N HIS A 542 -1.70 7.35 0.65
CA HIS A 542 -0.49 8.16 0.78
C HIS A 542 0.41 7.56 1.87
N TYR A 543 1.72 7.80 1.77
CA TYR A 543 2.71 7.08 2.58
C TYR A 543 3.75 8.02 3.21
N TYR A 544 4.14 7.72 4.46
CA TYR A 544 5.43 8.12 5.03
C TYR A 544 6.57 7.48 4.22
N PRO A 545 7.82 7.96 4.35
CA PRO A 545 8.96 7.42 3.62
C PRO A 545 9.11 5.90 3.74
N TYR A 546 8.98 5.36 4.96
CA TYR A 546 9.11 3.92 5.23
C TYR A 546 7.82 3.12 4.97
N GLY A 547 6.82 3.68 4.28
CA GLY A 547 5.64 2.95 3.81
C GLY A 547 4.45 2.88 4.78
N GLY A 548 4.57 3.52 5.95
CA GLY A 548 3.44 3.76 6.86
C GLY A 548 2.39 4.62 6.17
N ARG A 549 1.11 4.33 6.36
CA ARG A 549 0.02 5.02 5.66
C ARG A 549 -0.27 6.37 6.33
N LEU A 550 -0.43 7.43 5.55
CA LEU A 550 -0.83 8.75 6.06
C LEU A 550 -2.33 8.73 6.39
N ALA A 551 -2.66 8.26 7.59
CA ALA A 551 -4.01 8.36 8.13
C ALA A 551 -4.46 9.82 8.16
N GLY A 552 -5.78 10.05 8.14
CA GLY A 552 -6.32 11.39 7.96
C GLY A 552 -6.29 11.96 6.54
N ILE A 553 -5.45 11.47 5.61
CA ILE A 553 -5.47 11.84 4.17
C ILE A 553 -5.54 10.66 3.18
N SER A 554 -5.57 9.42 3.69
CA SER A 554 -5.77 8.21 2.89
C SER A 554 -7.14 7.58 3.16
N TYR A 555 -7.92 7.25 2.12
CA TYR A 555 -9.34 6.91 2.22
C TYR A 555 -9.76 5.75 1.31
N GLN A 556 -10.91 5.16 1.64
CA GLN A 556 -11.50 4.07 0.87
C GLN A 556 -13.02 4.19 0.87
N SER A 557 -13.63 3.87 -0.26
CA SER A 557 -15.07 3.75 -0.44
C SER A 557 -15.67 2.63 0.43
N ALA A 558 -16.87 2.89 0.96
CA ALA A 558 -17.58 1.93 1.80
C ALA A 558 -18.19 0.80 0.98
N GLY A 559 -18.24 -0.42 1.53
CA GLY A 559 -18.93 -1.56 0.93
C GLY A 559 -18.22 -2.19 -0.27
N LYS A 560 -16.96 -1.82 -0.53
CA LYS A 560 -16.13 -2.37 -1.61
C LYS A 560 -14.98 -3.21 -1.08
N LEU A 561 -14.55 -4.18 -1.88
CA LEU A 561 -13.37 -5.00 -1.56
C LEU A 561 -12.15 -4.09 -1.41
N ALA A 562 -11.55 -4.07 -0.22
CA ALA A 562 -10.36 -3.27 0.04
C ALA A 562 -9.19 -3.71 -0.85
N ASN A 563 -8.39 -2.74 -1.30
CA ASN A 563 -7.11 -3.06 -1.92
C ASN A 563 -6.06 -3.26 -0.82
N LYS A 564 -5.43 -4.44 -0.81
CA LYS A 564 -4.32 -4.77 0.10
C LYS A 564 -2.94 -4.49 -0.50
N TYR A 565 -2.84 -4.35 -1.82
CA TYR A 565 -1.57 -4.12 -2.52
C TYR A 565 -1.22 -2.64 -2.53
N LYS A 566 -0.42 -2.20 -1.55
CA LYS A 566 -0.22 -0.78 -1.21
C LYS A 566 1.23 -0.35 -1.48
N PHE A 567 2.05 -0.21 -0.44
CA PHE A 567 3.46 0.19 -0.55
C PHE A 567 4.27 -0.85 -1.33
N GLY A 568 5.07 -0.42 -2.30
CA GLY A 568 5.82 -1.29 -3.22
C GLY A 568 4.95 -2.30 -3.98
N GLY A 569 3.63 -2.06 -4.09
CA GLY A 569 2.69 -3.04 -4.63
C GLY A 569 2.61 -4.34 -3.82
N LYS A 570 2.91 -4.30 -2.51
CA LYS A 570 2.92 -5.46 -1.60
C LYS A 570 1.66 -5.57 -0.78
N GLU A 571 1.30 -6.82 -0.44
CA GLU A 571 0.12 -7.11 0.37
C GLU A 571 0.36 -6.64 1.81
N LEU A 572 -0.48 -5.72 2.28
CA LEU A 572 -0.55 -5.34 3.68
C LEU A 572 -1.39 -6.36 4.46
N ASN A 573 -0.76 -7.02 5.42
CA ASN A 573 -1.39 -7.87 6.42
C ASN A 573 -1.89 -7.01 7.57
N ASN A 574 -3.13 -6.53 7.44
CA ASN A 574 -3.85 -5.83 8.48
C ASN A 574 -5.31 -6.30 8.58
N ASN A 575 -5.94 -6.03 9.72
CA ASN A 575 -7.34 -6.40 10.00
C ASN A 575 -7.63 -7.91 9.81
N GLU A 576 -6.71 -8.79 10.21
CA GLU A 576 -6.95 -10.23 10.23
C GLU A 576 -8.08 -10.63 11.19
N PHE A 577 -8.26 -9.87 12.27
CA PHE A 577 -9.24 -10.16 13.33
C PHE A 577 -10.44 -9.22 13.26
N SER A 578 -11.60 -9.68 13.75
CA SER A 578 -12.87 -8.95 13.65
C SER A 578 -12.95 -7.68 14.49
N ASP A 579 -11.96 -7.42 15.35
CA ASP A 579 -11.79 -6.18 16.10
C ASP A 579 -10.99 -5.10 15.34
N ASN A 580 -10.73 -5.31 14.04
CA ASN A 580 -9.93 -4.44 13.16
C ASN A 580 -8.45 -4.34 13.58
N SER A 581 -7.91 -5.38 14.21
CA SER A 581 -6.48 -5.50 14.45
C SER A 581 -5.84 -6.53 13.53
N GLY A 582 -4.53 -6.41 13.36
CA GLY A 582 -3.74 -7.29 12.50
C GLY A 582 -2.24 -7.26 12.84
N LEU A 583 -1.43 -7.71 11.89
CA LEU A 583 0.03 -7.65 12.01
C LEU A 583 0.60 -6.26 11.71
N GLU A 584 -0.10 -5.48 10.88
CA GLU A 584 0.36 -4.21 10.33
C GLU A 584 1.70 -4.35 9.59
N MET A 585 1.86 -5.42 8.82
CA MET A 585 3.12 -5.76 8.12
C MET A 585 2.90 -5.98 6.62
N TYR A 586 3.88 -5.60 5.82
CA TYR A 586 3.90 -5.92 4.40
C TYR A 586 4.58 -7.26 4.15
N ASP A 587 3.93 -8.10 3.32
CA ASP A 587 4.53 -9.32 2.81
C ASP A 587 5.23 -9.03 1.48
N PHE A 588 6.57 -9.02 1.51
CA PHE A 588 7.37 -8.81 0.31
C PHE A 588 7.66 -10.11 -0.46
N GLY A 589 7.34 -11.27 0.11
CA GLY A 589 7.66 -12.60 -0.42
C GLY A 589 8.71 -13.28 0.44
N ALA A 590 9.97 -12.85 0.35
CA ALA A 590 11.06 -13.46 1.11
C ALA A 590 11.11 -13.05 2.58
N ARG A 591 10.55 -11.87 2.92
CA ARG A 591 10.58 -11.28 4.25
C ARG A 591 9.28 -10.54 4.55
N ASN A 592 8.94 -10.44 5.83
CA ASN A 592 7.90 -9.52 6.30
C ASN A 592 8.54 -8.23 6.80
N TYR A 593 7.97 -7.11 6.35
CA TYR A 593 8.43 -5.76 6.62
C TYR A 593 7.45 -5.04 7.55
N ASP A 594 7.97 -4.43 8.61
CA ASP A 594 7.18 -3.57 9.48
C ASP A 594 7.42 -2.09 9.13
N PRO A 595 6.44 -1.41 8.50
CA PRO A 595 6.56 0.00 8.14
C PRO A 595 6.51 0.94 9.35
N GLN A 596 6.01 0.49 10.51
CA GLN A 596 5.91 1.32 11.72
C GLN A 596 7.29 1.54 12.35
N ILE A 597 8.20 0.59 12.19
CA ILE A 597 9.58 0.69 12.69
C ILE A 597 10.64 0.76 11.59
N GLY A 598 10.25 0.60 10.31
CA GLY A 598 11.15 0.72 9.16
C GLY A 598 12.13 -0.44 8.98
N ARG A 599 11.79 -1.65 9.44
CA ARG A 599 12.73 -2.79 9.48
C ARG A 599 12.13 -4.13 9.04
N TRP A 600 13.01 -5.01 8.56
CA TRP A 600 12.70 -6.42 8.35
C TRP A 600 12.74 -7.22 9.65
N HIS A 601 12.05 -8.35 9.65
CA HIS A 601 12.00 -9.28 10.80
C HIS A 601 12.85 -10.54 10.64
N THR A 602 13.44 -10.74 9.47
CA THR A 602 14.32 -11.86 9.16
C THR A 602 15.58 -11.36 8.47
N VAL A 603 16.64 -12.16 8.56
CA VAL A 603 17.94 -11.86 7.91
C VAL A 603 17.74 -11.83 6.39
N ASP A 604 18.35 -10.84 5.74
CA ASP A 604 18.41 -10.77 4.28
C ASP A 604 19.01 -12.06 3.67
N PRO A 605 18.28 -12.78 2.79
CA PRO A 605 18.85 -13.93 2.09
C PRO A 605 20.10 -13.61 1.26
N LEU A 606 20.29 -12.35 0.85
CA LEU A 606 21.45 -11.85 0.12
C LEU A 606 22.34 -10.95 0.99
N THR A 607 22.38 -11.18 2.31
CA THR A 607 23.21 -10.38 3.23
C THR A 607 24.68 -10.28 2.82
N SER A 608 25.23 -11.28 2.12
CA SER A 608 26.61 -11.26 1.61
C SER A 608 26.86 -10.19 0.54
N LYS A 609 25.80 -9.68 -0.11
CA LYS A 609 25.86 -8.54 -1.03
C LYS A 609 25.96 -7.20 -0.28
N TYR A 610 25.54 -7.18 0.99
CA TYR A 610 25.45 -5.98 1.82
C TYR A 610 26.23 -6.13 3.14
N PRO A 611 27.53 -6.43 3.04
CA PRO A 611 28.40 -6.81 4.17
C PRO A 611 28.52 -5.75 5.27
N SER A 612 28.51 -4.48 4.89
CA SER A 612 28.65 -3.33 5.77
C SER A 612 27.31 -2.80 6.29
N ILE A 613 26.21 -3.49 5.97
CA ILE A 613 24.86 -3.05 6.28
C ILE A 613 24.17 -4.15 7.08
N SER A 614 23.43 -3.74 8.10
CA SER A 614 22.60 -4.63 8.88
C SER A 614 21.61 -5.40 7.98
N PRO A 615 21.51 -6.74 8.13
CA PRO A 615 20.66 -7.58 7.26
C PRO A 615 19.16 -7.35 7.45
N TYR A 616 18.78 -6.42 8.31
CA TYR A 616 17.40 -6.08 8.64
C TYR A 616 17.02 -4.66 8.15
N VAL A 617 17.90 -3.98 7.41
CA VAL A 617 17.67 -2.63 6.86
C VAL A 617 16.77 -2.69 5.64
N PHE A 618 15.75 -1.84 5.61
CA PHE A 618 14.89 -1.68 4.44
C PHE A 618 15.45 -0.64 3.48
N GLY A 619 15.56 -0.99 2.19
CA GLY A 619 15.92 -0.08 1.11
C GLY A 619 17.20 0.72 1.38
N LEU A 620 18.20 0.12 2.03
CA LEU A 620 19.46 0.77 2.43
C LEU A 620 19.27 2.09 3.23
N ASN A 621 18.16 2.20 3.96
CA ASN A 621 17.70 3.44 4.62
C ASN A 621 17.43 4.63 3.68
N ASN A 622 17.21 4.36 2.38
CA ASN A 622 16.75 5.34 1.41
C ASN A 622 15.48 4.84 0.68
N PRO A 623 14.35 4.76 1.40
CA PRO A 623 13.11 4.23 0.84
C PRO A 623 12.45 5.16 -0.19
N ILE A 624 13.08 6.30 -0.51
CA ILE A 624 12.58 7.27 -1.50
C ILE A 624 13.06 6.93 -2.92
N VAL A 625 14.18 6.23 -3.05
CA VAL A 625 14.77 5.86 -4.35
C VAL A 625 14.93 4.34 -4.48
N MET A 626 15.12 3.62 -3.37
CA MET A 626 15.32 2.16 -3.38
C MET A 626 13.99 1.43 -3.41
N VAL A 627 13.88 0.44 -4.29
CA VAL A 627 12.74 -0.49 -4.36
C VAL A 627 13.25 -1.88 -4.02
N ASP A 628 12.56 -2.60 -3.14
CA ASP A 628 12.81 -4.02 -2.89
C ASP A 628 11.65 -4.85 -3.51
N PRO A 629 11.86 -5.49 -4.68
CA PRO A 629 10.78 -6.15 -5.41
C PRO A 629 10.33 -7.49 -4.83
N ASP A 630 11.09 -8.15 -3.96
CA ASP A 630 10.77 -9.50 -3.44
C ASP A 630 11.22 -9.75 -1.99
N GLY A 631 11.78 -8.73 -1.34
CA GLY A 631 12.34 -8.82 0.00
C GLY A 631 13.74 -9.43 0.02
N ARG A 632 14.51 -9.47 -1.08
CA ARG A 632 15.88 -10.01 -1.10
C ARG A 632 16.92 -9.01 -1.58
N ASP A 633 16.52 -7.95 -2.27
CA ASP A 633 17.48 -7.06 -2.91
C ASP A 633 16.95 -5.63 -3.07
N ALA A 634 17.73 -4.64 -2.66
CA ALA A 634 17.47 -3.25 -2.97
C ALA A 634 17.93 -2.98 -4.43
N ILE A 635 16.97 -2.97 -5.36
CA ILE A 635 17.24 -2.82 -6.78
C ILE A 635 17.16 -1.35 -7.20
N VAL A 636 18.08 -0.97 -8.09
CA VAL A 636 18.15 0.37 -8.67
C VAL A 636 16.98 0.66 -9.61
N SER A 637 16.55 1.93 -9.61
CA SER A 637 15.38 2.47 -10.32
C SER A 637 15.18 1.94 -11.76
N ILE A 638 13.92 1.60 -12.03
CA ILE A 638 13.42 1.09 -13.30
C ILE A 638 12.58 2.22 -13.93
N THR A 639 12.97 2.68 -15.11
CA THR A 639 12.25 3.74 -15.83
C THR A 639 11.78 3.26 -17.19
N ARG A 640 10.50 3.46 -17.53
CA ARG A 640 9.96 3.14 -18.87
C ARG A 640 10.15 4.32 -19.81
N ASN A 641 10.73 4.10 -20.99
CA ASN A 641 10.87 5.12 -22.04
C ASN A 641 9.57 5.28 -22.84
N LYS A 642 9.48 6.40 -23.59
CA LYS A 642 8.35 6.75 -24.46
C LYS A 642 8.07 5.71 -25.57
N ASP A 643 9.06 4.91 -25.94
CA ASP A 643 8.93 3.82 -26.92
C ASP A 643 8.49 2.49 -26.29
N GLY A 644 8.23 2.46 -24.98
CA GLY A 644 7.84 1.25 -24.25
C GLY A 644 9.00 0.33 -23.89
N SER A 645 10.25 0.75 -24.07
CA SER A 645 11.43 0.07 -23.50
C SER A 645 11.61 0.39 -22.00
N VAL A 646 12.25 -0.50 -21.25
CA VAL A 646 12.58 -0.37 -19.83
C VAL A 646 14.07 -0.04 -19.72
N MET A 647 14.39 0.97 -18.92
CA MET A 647 15.72 1.40 -18.54
C MET A 647 15.95 1.04 -17.07
N LEU A 648 16.84 0.08 -16.83
CA LEU A 648 17.45 -0.13 -15.52
C LEU A 648 18.66 0.80 -15.44
N LYS A 649 18.72 1.69 -14.44
CA LYS A 649 19.81 2.69 -14.34
C LYS A 649 20.63 2.53 -13.08
N VAL A 650 21.73 1.78 -13.12
CA VAL A 650 22.69 1.69 -11.99
C VAL A 650 23.67 2.86 -12.03
N GLN A 651 23.70 3.71 -10.99
CA GLN A 651 24.62 4.85 -10.86
C GLN A 651 25.63 4.62 -9.74
N THR A 652 26.93 4.64 -10.06
CA THR A 652 28.02 4.66 -9.06
C THR A 652 29.29 5.30 -9.64
N VAL A 653 30.15 5.84 -8.77
CA VAL A 653 31.46 6.38 -9.13
C VAL A 653 32.54 5.40 -8.66
N VAL A 654 33.49 5.04 -9.54
CA VAL A 654 34.60 4.14 -9.21
C VAL A 654 35.94 4.89 -9.35
N HIS A 655 36.60 5.13 -8.22
CA HIS A 655 37.93 5.73 -8.13
C HIS A 655 39.01 4.70 -8.44
N ILE A 656 39.74 4.87 -9.54
CA ILE A 656 40.89 4.02 -9.87
C ILE A 656 42.14 4.61 -9.22
N THR A 657 42.85 3.80 -8.43
CA THR A 657 44.04 4.21 -7.67
C THR A 657 45.22 3.28 -7.97
N GLY A 658 46.48 3.70 -7.75
CA GLY A 658 47.66 2.84 -7.94
C GLY A 658 48.41 2.94 -9.30
N SER A 659 49.10 1.85 -9.71
CA SER A 659 50.41 1.81 -10.42
C SER A 659 50.72 2.81 -11.56
N THR A 660 52.02 3.07 -11.71
CA THR A 660 52.74 4.27 -12.16
C THR A 660 52.67 4.67 -13.65
N GLU A 661 51.66 4.27 -14.43
CA GLU A 661 51.48 4.81 -15.80
C GLU A 661 50.06 5.39 -16.05
N PRO A 662 49.87 6.71 -15.82
CA PRO A 662 48.64 7.45 -16.13
C PRO A 662 48.10 7.27 -17.56
N SER A 663 48.97 6.89 -18.51
CA SER A 663 48.66 6.68 -19.93
C SER A 663 47.68 5.52 -20.19
N ARG A 664 47.61 4.53 -19.28
CA ARG A 664 46.82 3.30 -19.46
C ARG A 664 45.39 3.39 -18.94
N ILE A 665 45.12 4.30 -17.99
CA ILE A 665 43.81 4.46 -17.35
C ILE A 665 42.72 4.97 -18.31
N LYS A 666 43.10 5.78 -19.30
CA LYS A 666 42.17 6.19 -20.38
C LYS A 666 41.64 5.00 -21.19
N GLY A 667 42.45 3.95 -21.34
CA GLY A 667 42.04 2.69 -21.98
C GLY A 667 41.01 1.93 -21.15
N TYR A 668 41.24 1.81 -19.84
CA TYR A 668 40.30 1.15 -18.91
C TYR A 668 38.94 1.83 -18.87
N ASN A 669 38.92 3.17 -18.81
CA ASN A 669 37.68 3.93 -18.86
C ASN A 669 36.92 3.73 -20.18
N LYS A 670 37.63 3.56 -21.29
CA LYS A 670 37.02 3.24 -22.58
C LYS A 670 36.45 1.83 -22.57
N ASP A 671 37.23 0.85 -22.11
CA ASP A 671 36.87 -0.57 -22.15
C ASP A 671 35.68 -0.90 -21.25
N VAL A 672 35.63 -0.36 -20.03
CA VAL A 672 34.49 -0.58 -19.12
C VAL A 672 33.22 0.11 -19.65
N LYS A 673 33.36 1.35 -20.14
CA LYS A 673 32.23 2.05 -20.76
C LYS A 673 31.72 1.28 -21.95
N GLU A 674 32.60 0.77 -22.80
CA GLU A 674 32.24 -0.04 -23.97
C GLU A 674 31.60 -1.37 -23.57
N ARG A 675 32.08 -2.00 -22.48
CA ARG A 675 31.55 -3.26 -21.95
C ARG A 675 30.12 -3.13 -21.41
N PHE A 676 29.85 -2.11 -20.60
CA PHE A 676 28.51 -1.89 -20.02
C PHE A 676 27.63 -0.97 -20.87
N LYS A 677 28.06 -0.58 -22.07
CA LYS A 677 27.23 0.24 -22.96
C LYS A 677 26.07 -0.57 -23.53
N ASN A 678 24.85 -0.04 -23.36
CA ASN A 678 23.65 -0.46 -24.10
C ASN A 678 23.48 -1.99 -24.14
N GLN A 679 23.53 -2.64 -22.97
CA GLN A 679 23.30 -4.07 -22.91
C GLN A 679 21.84 -4.37 -23.28
N GLN A 680 21.64 -5.40 -24.08
CA GLN A 680 20.30 -5.80 -24.51
C GLN A 680 19.93 -7.13 -23.89
N VAL A 681 18.74 -7.18 -23.31
CA VAL A 681 18.15 -8.45 -22.90
C VAL A 681 16.91 -8.71 -23.74
N ASN A 682 16.82 -9.92 -24.27
CA ASN A 682 15.66 -10.36 -25.02
C ASN A 682 14.77 -11.17 -24.08
N VAL A 683 13.60 -10.65 -23.74
CA VAL A 683 12.60 -11.34 -22.94
C VAL A 683 11.42 -11.66 -23.86
N GLU A 684 11.21 -12.95 -24.14
CA GLU A 684 10.10 -13.49 -24.96
C GLU A 684 9.94 -12.80 -26.34
N GLY A 685 11.06 -12.53 -27.03
CA GLY A 685 11.05 -11.97 -28.38
C GLY A 685 11.04 -10.44 -28.43
N LYS A 686 10.96 -9.74 -27.29
CA LYS A 686 11.11 -8.29 -27.19
C LYS A 686 12.47 -7.92 -26.61
N VAL A 687 13.17 -7.01 -27.29
CA VAL A 687 14.51 -6.54 -26.90
C VAL A 687 14.39 -5.31 -25.99
N TRP A 688 15.10 -5.34 -24.87
CA TRP A 688 15.10 -4.30 -23.82
C TRP A 688 16.51 -3.75 -23.61
N ASN A 689 16.64 -2.45 -23.43
CA ASN A 689 17.93 -1.76 -23.32
C ASN A 689 18.26 -1.43 -21.86
N ILE A 690 19.39 -1.94 -21.37
CA ILE A 690 19.92 -1.68 -20.04
C ILE A 690 21.02 -0.63 -20.14
N GLN A 691 21.00 0.35 -19.23
CA GLN A 691 21.99 1.42 -19.16
C GLN A 691 22.71 1.42 -17.80
N TYR A 692 24.02 1.25 -17.85
CA TYR A 692 24.87 1.41 -16.68
C TYR A 692 25.56 2.78 -16.76
N ASP A 693 25.43 3.58 -15.71
CA ASP A 693 26.04 4.91 -15.60
C ASP A 693 27.12 4.85 -14.53
N ILE A 694 28.26 4.28 -14.93
CA ILE A 694 29.44 4.05 -14.07
C ILE A 694 30.48 5.11 -14.40
N GLN A 695 30.74 6.01 -13.45
CA GLN A 695 31.71 7.08 -13.62
C GLN A 695 33.07 6.67 -13.04
N TYR A 696 34.09 6.54 -13.90
CA TYR A 696 35.45 6.31 -13.43
C TYR A 696 36.22 7.59 -13.24
N VAL A 697 36.85 7.72 -12.09
CA VAL A 697 37.75 8.83 -11.76
C VAL A 697 39.13 8.25 -11.47
N TYR A 698 40.17 8.74 -12.15
CA TYR A 698 41.54 8.37 -11.78
C TYR A 698 42.01 9.28 -10.66
N ASP A 699 42.41 8.70 -9.54
CA ASP A 699 42.96 9.43 -8.42
C ASP A 699 44.20 8.70 -7.87
N GLN A 700 45.37 9.18 -8.29
CA GLN A 700 46.65 8.60 -7.89
C GLN A 700 46.96 8.82 -6.41
N ALA A 701 46.41 9.88 -5.81
CA ALA A 701 46.58 10.26 -4.41
C ALA A 701 45.24 10.15 -3.67
N PHE A 702 44.46 9.13 -4.04
CA PHE A 702 43.14 8.92 -3.48
C PHE A 702 43.17 8.87 -1.97
N ASP A 703 42.50 9.85 -1.39
CA ASP A 703 42.34 9.99 0.04
C ASP A 703 41.00 9.36 0.42
N ALA A 704 41.05 8.16 0.99
CA ALA A 704 39.86 7.43 1.42
C ALA A 704 38.99 8.23 2.40
N SER A 705 39.55 9.25 3.09
CA SER A 705 38.79 10.14 3.98
C SER A 705 37.92 11.18 3.24
N LYS A 706 38.15 11.38 1.93
CA LYS A 706 37.39 12.30 1.07
C LYS A 706 36.41 11.58 0.14
N MET A 707 36.36 10.25 0.21
CA MET A 707 35.42 9.43 -0.56
C MET A 707 33.99 9.80 -0.17
N LYS A 708 33.16 10.13 -1.16
CA LYS A 708 31.74 10.34 -0.91
C LYS A 708 31.07 8.97 -0.84
N GLU A 709 29.98 8.90 -0.11
CA GLU A 709 29.33 7.62 0.09
C GLU A 709 28.50 7.23 -1.14
N GLY A 710 28.51 5.93 -1.45
CA GLY A 710 28.10 5.38 -2.76
C GLY A 710 29.21 5.36 -3.82
N GLU A 711 30.39 5.91 -3.52
CA GLU A 711 31.58 5.77 -4.35
C GLU A 711 32.38 4.50 -3.97
N ASN A 712 33.01 3.92 -4.99
CA ASN A 712 33.80 2.70 -4.93
C ASN A 712 35.25 3.00 -5.32
N VAL A 713 36.19 2.14 -4.93
CA VAL A 713 37.63 2.30 -5.22
C VAL A 713 38.18 1.02 -5.84
N LEU A 714 38.99 1.14 -6.87
CA LEU A 714 39.66 0.02 -7.51
C LEU A 714 41.16 0.29 -7.55
N LYS A 715 41.90 -0.39 -6.67
CA LYS A 715 43.36 -0.24 -6.55
C LYS A 715 44.08 -1.15 -7.53
N VAL A 716 44.92 -0.58 -8.39
CA VAL A 716 45.72 -1.27 -9.39
C VAL A 716 47.18 -1.32 -8.90
N THR A 717 47.82 -2.49 -8.90
CA THR A 717 49.21 -2.64 -8.45
C THR A 717 50.08 -3.38 -9.45
N ASP A 718 51.34 -2.96 -9.55
CA ASP A 718 52.40 -3.68 -10.28
C ASP A 718 52.96 -4.84 -9.47
N LYS A 719 53.47 -5.84 -10.18
CA LYS A 719 53.74 -7.23 -9.74
C LYS A 719 54.86 -7.42 -8.67
N VAL A 720 55.30 -6.40 -7.93
CA VAL A 720 56.55 -6.47 -7.13
C VAL A 720 56.35 -6.61 -5.61
N ALA A 721 55.12 -6.67 -5.11
CA ALA A 721 54.85 -6.97 -3.69
C ALA A 721 54.01 -8.25 -3.53
N MET A 722 54.57 -9.41 -3.91
CA MET A 722 53.84 -10.69 -3.86
C MET A 722 54.52 -11.69 -2.91
N THR A 723 53.94 -11.90 -1.74
CA THR A 723 54.10 -13.11 -0.91
C THR A 723 52.72 -13.70 -0.65
N GLY A 724 52.34 -14.79 -1.33
CA GLY A 724 51.10 -15.54 -1.10
C GLY A 724 50.03 -15.49 -2.21
N SER A 725 48.91 -16.19 -1.96
CA SER A 725 47.76 -16.51 -2.84
C SER A 725 46.90 -15.33 -3.34
N ASN A 726 47.49 -14.16 -3.60
CA ASN A 726 46.74 -12.94 -3.95
C ASN A 726 46.40 -12.91 -5.45
N ARG A 727 45.16 -13.31 -5.79
CA ARG A 727 44.53 -13.11 -7.11
C ARG A 727 43.92 -11.70 -7.19
N THR A 728 43.59 -11.23 -8.39
CA THR A 728 42.69 -10.06 -8.54
C THR A 728 41.39 -10.38 -7.81
N HIS A 729 40.90 -9.46 -6.97
CA HIS A 729 39.71 -9.68 -6.17
C HIS A 729 39.04 -8.36 -5.77
N VAL A 730 37.72 -8.37 -5.75
CA VAL A 730 36.88 -7.49 -4.94
C VAL A 730 36.41 -8.35 -3.79
N GLY A 731 36.77 -7.97 -2.56
CA GLY A 731 36.28 -8.68 -1.38
C GLY A 731 34.76 -8.53 -1.31
N PRO A 732 34.01 -9.54 -0.86
CA PRO A 732 32.56 -9.45 -0.70
C PRO A 732 32.13 -8.35 0.29
N GLU A 733 33.10 -7.73 0.99
CA GLU A 733 32.89 -6.86 2.14
C GLU A 733 33.29 -5.38 2.01
N THR A 734 33.73 -4.93 0.83
CA THR A 734 34.35 -3.61 0.69
C THR A 734 33.92 -2.85 -0.56
N ASN A 735 33.69 -1.53 -0.43
CA ASN A 735 33.65 -0.58 -1.57
C ASN A 735 35.03 -0.41 -2.24
N GLN A 736 35.90 -1.42 -2.14
CA GLN A 736 37.29 -1.40 -2.56
C GLN A 736 37.64 -2.73 -3.24
N GLY A 737 38.31 -2.68 -4.39
CA GLY A 737 38.84 -3.85 -5.10
C GLY A 737 40.33 -3.74 -5.39
N LEU A 738 40.98 -4.87 -5.62
CA LEU A 738 42.42 -4.96 -5.95
C LEU A 738 42.65 -5.66 -7.29
N ILE A 739 43.47 -5.04 -8.14
CA ILE A 739 43.89 -5.56 -9.44
C ILE A 739 45.40 -5.70 -9.51
N ALA A 740 45.88 -6.90 -9.82
CA ALA A 740 47.31 -7.21 -9.94
C ALA A 740 47.73 -7.34 -11.41
N LEU A 741 48.66 -6.51 -11.90
CA LEU A 741 49.05 -6.38 -13.32
C LEU A 741 49.94 -7.52 -13.88
N GLY A 742 49.83 -8.73 -13.35
CA GLY A 742 50.77 -9.83 -13.63
C GLY A 742 50.24 -11.02 -14.44
N HIS A 743 48.92 -11.12 -14.66
CA HIS A 743 48.28 -12.23 -15.36
C HIS A 743 47.06 -11.73 -16.15
N ARG A 744 46.99 -12.05 -17.46
CA ARG A 744 45.82 -11.95 -18.37
C ARG A 744 45.66 -10.63 -19.15
N LYS A 745 44.90 -10.71 -20.26
CA LYS A 745 44.55 -9.56 -21.11
C LYS A 745 43.69 -8.60 -20.29
N TYR A 746 44.25 -7.42 -20.09
CA TYR A 746 43.94 -6.43 -19.05
C TYR A 746 42.51 -5.80 -19.02
N PRO A 747 41.75 -5.67 -20.14
CA PRO A 747 40.42 -5.04 -20.11
C PRO A 747 39.32 -5.86 -19.38
N GLU A 748 39.44 -7.19 -19.46
CA GLU A 748 38.42 -8.14 -19.00
C GLU A 748 38.37 -8.21 -17.48
N VAL A 749 39.52 -8.06 -16.84
CA VAL A 749 39.69 -8.15 -15.38
C VAL A 749 39.11 -6.92 -14.69
N ILE A 750 39.41 -5.71 -15.18
CA ILE A 750 38.87 -4.47 -14.61
C ILE A 750 37.34 -4.42 -14.71
N SER A 751 36.79 -4.83 -15.86
CA SER A 751 35.34 -4.86 -16.07
C SER A 751 34.64 -5.91 -15.20
N HIS A 752 35.32 -7.03 -14.92
CA HIS A 752 34.82 -8.09 -14.03
C HIS A 752 34.76 -7.61 -12.57
N GLU A 753 35.85 -7.04 -12.05
CA GLU A 753 35.87 -6.49 -10.69
C GLU A 753 34.87 -5.33 -10.52
N THR A 754 34.71 -4.53 -11.57
CA THR A 754 33.65 -3.52 -11.62
C THR A 754 32.27 -4.13 -11.45
N GLY A 755 32.02 -5.28 -12.09
CA GLY A 755 30.76 -6.00 -11.99
C GLY A 755 30.40 -6.34 -10.55
N HIS A 756 31.38 -6.77 -9.74
CA HIS A 756 31.18 -7.04 -8.31
C HIS A 756 30.85 -5.77 -7.53
N LEU A 757 31.53 -4.66 -7.81
CA LEU A 757 31.25 -3.36 -7.17
C LEU A 757 29.84 -2.81 -7.46
N ILE A 758 29.18 -3.31 -8.51
CA ILE A 758 27.79 -2.96 -8.86
C ILE A 758 26.79 -4.10 -8.65
N GLY A 759 27.19 -5.15 -7.94
CA GLY A 759 26.31 -6.21 -7.46
C GLY A 759 26.09 -7.41 -8.39
N PHE A 760 26.98 -7.67 -9.35
CA PHE A 760 26.98 -8.92 -10.13
C PHE A 760 27.70 -10.07 -9.40
N ASN A 761 27.14 -11.28 -9.54
CA ASN A 761 27.69 -12.48 -8.95
C ASN A 761 29.00 -12.92 -9.62
N ASP A 762 29.85 -13.57 -8.82
CA ASP A 762 31.05 -14.25 -9.30
C ASP A 762 30.72 -15.64 -9.86
N GLN A 763 31.48 -16.09 -10.84
CA GLN A 763 31.28 -17.38 -11.52
C GLN A 763 32.53 -18.24 -11.41
N TYR A 764 32.89 -18.66 -10.19
CA TYR A 764 33.76 -19.82 -10.02
C TYR A 764 32.89 -21.09 -9.95
N THR A 765 32.75 -21.79 -11.07
CA THR A 765 32.56 -23.24 -11.00
C THR A 765 33.95 -23.87 -10.99
N GLU A 766 34.29 -24.60 -9.94
CA GLU A 766 35.55 -25.34 -9.85
C GLU A 766 35.58 -26.42 -10.93
N VAL A 767 36.13 -26.10 -12.10
CA VAL A 767 36.47 -27.10 -13.11
C VAL A 767 37.92 -27.52 -12.87
N SER A 768 38.10 -28.62 -12.15
CA SER A 768 39.36 -29.31 -11.99
C SER A 768 39.72 -30.05 -13.28
N GLY A 769 40.41 -29.38 -14.20
CA GLY A 769 40.92 -30.05 -15.41
C GLY A 769 41.41 -29.13 -16.52
N ASP A 770 42.72 -29.16 -16.71
CA ASP A 770 43.53 -28.73 -17.87
C ASP A 770 43.36 -27.31 -18.45
N TYR A 771 44.46 -26.56 -18.39
CA TYR A 771 44.55 -25.09 -18.59
C TYR A 771 44.33 -24.64 -20.04
N ALA A 772 44.37 -25.56 -21.02
CA ALA A 772 44.19 -25.27 -22.44
C ALA A 772 42.71 -25.24 -22.85
N GLY A 773 41.88 -26.19 -22.39
CA GLY A 773 40.43 -26.20 -22.61
C GLY A 773 39.72 -25.08 -21.85
N PHE A 774 40.27 -24.67 -20.70
CA PHE A 774 39.84 -23.52 -19.91
C PHE A 774 39.89 -22.19 -20.68
N LYS A 775 40.84 -22.03 -21.60
CA LYS A 775 41.05 -20.79 -22.35
C LYS A 775 40.03 -20.59 -23.46
N ASP A 776 39.57 -21.68 -24.07
CA ASP A 776 38.52 -21.68 -25.08
C ASP A 776 37.12 -21.65 -24.45
N TYR A 777 36.94 -22.28 -23.28
CA TYR A 777 35.72 -22.20 -22.47
C TYR A 777 35.44 -20.78 -21.94
N LEU A 778 36.47 -20.06 -21.46
CA LEU A 778 36.33 -18.68 -20.98
C LEU A 778 36.00 -17.68 -22.10
N ARG A 779 36.56 -17.87 -23.30
CA ARG A 779 36.26 -17.01 -24.46
C ARG A 779 34.83 -17.18 -24.97
N SER A 780 34.25 -18.37 -24.85
CA SER A 780 32.88 -18.62 -25.32
C SER A 780 31.79 -18.16 -24.35
N LYS A 781 32.08 -18.02 -23.05
CA LYS A 781 31.08 -17.66 -22.02
C LYS A 781 31.15 -16.24 -21.47
N TYR A 782 32.25 -15.50 -21.61
CA TYR A 782 32.35 -14.14 -21.09
C TYR A 782 31.67 -13.09 -21.98
N ASN A 783 30.34 -13.15 -22.03
CA ASN A 783 29.50 -11.97 -21.95
C ASN A 783 28.73 -12.07 -20.63
N SER A 784 28.25 -10.94 -20.15
CA SER A 784 27.05 -10.77 -19.31
C SER A 784 25.80 -11.59 -19.72
N LYS A 785 25.93 -12.58 -20.61
CA LYS A 785 24.88 -13.37 -21.25
C LYS A 785 24.11 -14.25 -20.29
N GLU A 786 24.66 -14.70 -19.16
CA GLU A 786 23.89 -15.53 -18.21
C GLU A 786 22.97 -14.68 -17.32
N ASP A 787 23.41 -13.50 -16.87
CA ASP A 787 22.53 -12.52 -16.23
C ASP A 787 21.48 -11.94 -17.20
N LEU A 788 21.79 -11.88 -18.49
CA LEU A 788 20.89 -11.45 -19.57
C LEU A 788 20.12 -12.61 -20.23
N ALA A 789 20.39 -13.87 -19.90
CA ALA A 789 19.70 -15.04 -20.45
C ALA A 789 18.42 -15.33 -19.66
N PRO A 790 17.47 -16.08 -20.22
CA PRO A 790 16.30 -16.55 -19.48
C PRO A 790 16.69 -17.17 -18.12
N GLY A 791 16.26 -16.53 -17.03
CA GLY A 791 16.57 -16.94 -15.65
C GLY A 791 17.72 -16.18 -14.96
N GLY A 792 18.47 -15.36 -15.69
CA GLY A 792 19.51 -14.48 -15.16
C GLY A 792 18.99 -13.29 -14.36
N THR A 793 19.85 -12.66 -13.55
CA THR A 793 19.48 -11.54 -12.66
C THR A 793 18.86 -10.38 -13.42
N VAL A 794 19.53 -9.91 -14.49
CA VAL A 794 19.07 -8.77 -15.30
C VAL A 794 17.88 -9.14 -16.19
N TYR A 795 17.81 -10.38 -16.69
CA TYR A 795 16.63 -10.90 -17.38
C TYR A 795 15.39 -10.89 -16.50
N LYS A 796 15.50 -11.34 -15.24
CA LYS A 796 14.40 -11.31 -14.25
C LYS A 796 13.97 -9.89 -13.92
N MET A 797 14.92 -8.96 -13.76
CA MET A 797 14.63 -7.54 -13.54
C MET A 797 13.85 -6.92 -14.71
N VAL A 798 14.22 -7.26 -15.96
CA VAL A 798 13.52 -6.76 -17.15
C VAL A 798 12.19 -7.45 -17.37
N GLN A 799 12.07 -8.73 -17.07
CA GLN A 799 10.79 -9.46 -17.12
C GLN A 799 9.79 -8.85 -16.12
N ALA A 800 10.23 -8.56 -14.89
CA ALA A 800 9.42 -7.86 -13.89
C ALA A 800 8.97 -6.47 -14.38
N ALA A 801 9.90 -5.69 -14.94
CA ALA A 801 9.61 -4.35 -15.46
C ALA A 801 8.67 -4.33 -16.69
N ARG A 802 8.64 -5.40 -17.50
CA ARG A 802 7.74 -5.55 -18.65
C ARG A 802 6.29 -5.73 -18.22
N ASP A 803 6.05 -6.58 -17.23
CA ASP A 803 4.71 -7.09 -16.89
C ASP A 803 3.88 -6.07 -16.07
N GLY A 804 4.20 -4.77 -16.13
CA GLY A 804 3.56 -3.70 -15.33
C GLY A 804 3.81 -3.81 -13.82
N GLY A 805 4.60 -4.81 -13.42
CA GLY A 805 4.93 -5.14 -12.05
C GLY A 805 6.23 -4.48 -11.60
N LEU A 806 6.13 -3.35 -10.89
CA LEU A 806 7.12 -3.05 -9.85
C LEU A 806 7.04 -4.07 -8.68
N SER A 807 6.15 -5.06 -8.77
CA SER A 807 6.12 -6.26 -7.92
C SER A 807 5.64 -7.47 -8.74
N ILE A 808 6.35 -8.60 -8.64
CA ILE A 808 5.84 -9.97 -8.41
C ILE A 808 7.01 -10.96 -8.31
N SER A 809 6.82 -11.93 -7.41
CA SER A 809 7.67 -13.07 -7.01
C SER A 809 8.39 -13.75 -8.17
N VAL A 810 9.72 -13.89 -8.05
CA VAL A 810 10.48 -14.87 -8.82
C VAL A 810 10.43 -16.20 -8.05
N PRO A 811 9.90 -17.30 -8.61
CA PRO A 811 10.05 -18.61 -8.01
C PRO A 811 11.54 -18.93 -7.84
N ASN A 812 11.91 -19.36 -6.65
CA ASN A 812 13.19 -19.95 -6.26
C ASN A 812 13.94 -20.57 -7.45
N ILE A 813 15.12 -20.04 -7.75
CA ILE A 813 16.07 -20.74 -8.61
C ILE A 813 17.29 -21.06 -7.75
N GLY A 814 17.25 -22.28 -7.19
CA GLY A 814 18.40 -23.11 -6.82
C GLY A 814 19.53 -22.48 -6.02
N TYR A 815 19.45 -22.60 -4.69
CA TYR A 815 20.60 -23.14 -3.96
C TYR A 815 20.28 -24.61 -3.66
N GLU A 816 20.80 -25.52 -4.48
CA GLU A 816 21.12 -26.84 -3.95
C GLU A 816 22.25 -26.62 -2.95
N ASN A 817 21.91 -26.65 -1.66
CA ASN A 817 22.91 -26.79 -0.63
C ASN A 817 23.62 -28.13 -0.85
N ASN A 818 24.83 -28.08 -1.42
CA ASN A 818 25.75 -29.21 -1.50
C ASN A 818 26.33 -29.64 -0.14
N GLU A 819 25.61 -29.40 0.96
CA GLU A 819 25.98 -29.85 2.31
C GLU A 819 24.96 -30.80 2.96
N MET A 820 23.94 -31.29 2.24
CA MET A 820 23.04 -32.35 2.75
C MET A 820 23.29 -33.73 2.11
N GLN A 821 24.55 -34.18 2.10
CA GLN A 821 24.89 -35.59 1.77
C GLN A 821 24.91 -36.52 2.99
N ASN A 822 24.51 -36.09 4.19
CA ASN A 822 24.47 -36.95 5.38
C ASN A 822 23.16 -36.85 6.17
N ASN A 823 22.05 -37.27 5.57
CA ASN A 823 20.97 -37.91 6.34
C ASN A 823 20.06 -38.72 5.40
N LYS A 824 20.28 -40.03 5.36
CA LYS A 824 19.43 -40.99 4.63
C LYS A 824 18.08 -41.10 5.36
N GLY A 825 17.03 -40.52 4.79
CA GLY A 825 15.64 -40.70 5.26
C GLY A 825 14.57 -39.86 4.57
N GLY A 826 14.82 -39.32 3.36
CA GLY A 826 13.87 -38.48 2.63
C GLY A 826 12.88 -39.29 1.79
N PHE A 827 11.61 -38.86 1.77
CA PHE A 827 10.56 -39.41 0.92
C PHE A 827 10.92 -39.24 -0.58
N THR A 828 10.64 -40.27 -1.37
CA THR A 828 10.88 -40.31 -2.83
C THR A 828 9.92 -39.38 -3.59
N ASP A 829 10.30 -38.94 -4.80
CA ASP A 829 9.47 -38.09 -5.68
C ASP A 829 8.05 -38.62 -5.89
N ASP A 830 7.87 -39.94 -5.86
CA ASP A 830 6.57 -40.57 -6.00
C ASP A 830 5.68 -40.41 -4.76
N GLN A 831 6.26 -40.29 -3.57
CA GLN A 831 5.55 -39.99 -2.32
C GLN A 831 5.13 -38.51 -2.27
N ASN A 832 5.94 -37.60 -2.82
CA ASN A 832 5.58 -36.18 -2.97
C ASN A 832 4.44 -35.98 -3.99
N LYS A 833 4.47 -36.69 -5.12
CA LYS A 833 3.37 -36.69 -6.11
C LYS A 833 2.07 -37.25 -5.53
N ALA A 834 2.14 -38.28 -4.68
CA ALA A 834 0.98 -38.84 -4.00
C ALA A 834 0.36 -37.86 -2.99
N LEU A 835 1.17 -37.07 -2.29
CA LEU A 835 0.70 -36.01 -1.36
C LEU A 835 0.02 -34.86 -2.10
N ILE A 836 0.56 -34.44 -3.25
CA ILE A 836 -0.04 -33.39 -4.10
C ILE A 836 -1.39 -33.85 -4.68
N ASN A 837 -1.47 -35.08 -5.19
CA ASN A 837 -2.73 -35.63 -5.71
C ASN A 837 -3.78 -35.84 -4.62
N LYS A 838 -3.35 -36.15 -3.38
CA LYS A 838 -4.23 -36.27 -2.21
C LYS A 838 -4.72 -34.90 -1.70
N ALA A 839 -3.92 -33.84 -1.85
CA ALA A 839 -4.31 -32.47 -1.51
C ALA A 839 -5.28 -31.84 -2.52
N LEU A 840 -5.24 -32.28 -3.78
CA LEU A 840 -6.06 -31.75 -4.88
C LEU A 840 -7.34 -32.56 -5.16
N GLY A 841 -7.53 -33.71 -4.50
CA GLY A 841 -8.74 -34.54 -4.66
C GLY A 841 -8.89 -35.17 -6.06
N VAL A 842 -7.81 -35.24 -6.84
CA VAL A 842 -7.84 -35.74 -8.23
C VAL A 842 -7.42 -37.21 -8.25
N SER A 843 -8.36 -38.11 -8.53
CA SER A 843 -8.03 -39.52 -8.73
C SER A 843 -7.59 -39.75 -10.18
N GLY A 844 -6.31 -40.04 -10.37
CA GLY A 844 -5.79 -40.90 -11.45
C GLY A 844 -5.86 -40.35 -12.88
N GLY A 845 -4.71 -39.88 -13.37
CA GLY A 845 -4.45 -39.70 -14.79
C GLY A 845 -3.02 -39.22 -15.01
N LYS A 846 -2.18 -40.07 -15.62
CA LYS A 846 -0.88 -39.66 -16.15
C LYS A 846 -1.16 -38.72 -17.33
N ASP A 847 -0.51 -37.56 -17.36
CA ASP A 847 -0.42 -36.55 -18.43
C ASP A 847 -0.97 -35.17 -18.03
N GLY A 848 -0.13 -34.43 -17.31
CA GLY A 848 -0.36 -33.05 -16.85
C GLY A 848 0.21 -31.98 -17.79
N SER A 849 0.08 -32.17 -19.10
CA SER A 849 0.57 -31.21 -20.10
C SER A 849 -0.50 -30.97 -21.14
N PHE A 850 -1.44 -30.05 -20.91
CA PHE A 850 -2.21 -29.32 -21.92
C PHE A 850 -3.29 -28.52 -21.19
N LEU A 851 -3.10 -27.20 -20.95
CA LEU A 851 -4.21 -26.26 -20.71
C LEU A 851 -3.81 -24.76 -20.60
N ILE A 852 -2.70 -24.30 -21.22
CA ILE A 852 -2.33 -22.86 -21.16
C ILE A 852 -2.25 -22.18 -22.55
N GLN A 853 -2.37 -22.89 -23.68
CA GLN A 853 -2.14 -22.29 -25.00
C GLN A 853 -3.37 -21.76 -25.77
N GLY A 854 -4.49 -21.44 -25.11
CA GLY A 854 -5.75 -21.14 -25.84
C GLY A 854 -6.62 -19.97 -25.36
N ILE A 855 -6.08 -19.03 -24.57
CA ILE A 855 -6.92 -17.95 -23.96
C ILE A 855 -6.88 -16.63 -24.76
N PHE A 856 -5.89 -16.43 -25.63
CA PHE A 856 -5.71 -15.18 -26.38
C PHE A 856 -5.56 -15.47 -27.88
N ASP A 857 -6.17 -14.64 -28.72
CA ASP A 857 -5.82 -14.61 -30.15
C ASP A 857 -4.49 -13.88 -30.37
N ALA A 858 -3.96 -13.93 -31.60
CA ALA A 858 -2.69 -13.29 -31.98
C ALA A 858 -2.70 -11.75 -31.84
N LYS A 859 -3.79 -11.14 -31.37
CA LYS A 859 -3.94 -9.70 -31.09
C LYS A 859 -4.16 -9.39 -29.61
N GLY A 860 -4.13 -10.38 -28.72
CA GLY A 860 -4.22 -10.18 -27.27
C GLY A 860 -5.62 -9.87 -26.74
N THR A 861 -6.69 -10.12 -27.51
CA THR A 861 -8.07 -9.90 -27.07
C THR A 861 -8.69 -11.18 -26.49
N PRO A 862 -9.37 -11.15 -25.32
CA PRO A 862 -10.05 -12.33 -24.77
C PRO A 862 -11.29 -12.68 -25.61
N ALA A 863 -11.26 -13.82 -26.30
CA ALA A 863 -12.46 -14.36 -26.96
C ALA A 863 -13.44 -14.87 -25.88
N GLN A 864 -14.49 -14.10 -25.58
CA GLN A 864 -15.58 -14.46 -24.64
C GLN A 864 -16.09 -15.90 -24.82
N GLU A 865 -16.05 -16.42 -26.04
CA GLU A 865 -16.53 -17.76 -26.39
C GLU A 865 -15.65 -18.89 -25.83
N ASN A 866 -14.33 -18.69 -25.73
CA ASN A 866 -13.39 -19.70 -25.23
C ASN A 866 -13.44 -19.82 -23.70
N LEU A 867 -13.66 -18.70 -23.01
CA LEU A 867 -13.89 -18.69 -21.57
C LEU A 867 -15.22 -19.39 -21.22
N GLN A 868 -16.28 -19.18 -21.99
CA GLN A 868 -17.55 -19.89 -21.80
C GLN A 868 -17.45 -21.40 -22.05
N LYS A 869 -16.65 -21.82 -23.05
CA LYS A 869 -16.40 -23.26 -23.33
C LYS A 869 -15.61 -23.94 -22.22
N LEU A 870 -14.61 -23.27 -21.64
CA LEU A 870 -13.85 -23.76 -20.48
C LEU A 870 -14.76 -23.93 -19.25
N MET A 871 -15.62 -22.94 -18.99
CA MET A 871 -16.57 -22.95 -17.87
C MET A 871 -17.65 -24.04 -18.01
N LYS A 872 -18.08 -24.36 -19.24
CA LYS A 872 -19.03 -25.45 -19.50
C LYS A 872 -18.42 -26.84 -19.24
N ARG A 873 -17.11 -27.00 -19.48
CA ARG A 873 -16.39 -28.26 -19.20
C ARG A 873 -16.18 -28.49 -17.70
N LEU A 874 -15.85 -27.43 -16.95
CA LEU A 874 -15.68 -27.50 -15.49
C LEU A 874 -17.01 -27.81 -14.76
N LYS A 875 -18.15 -27.31 -15.25
CA LYS A 875 -19.47 -27.64 -14.69
C LYS A 875 -19.88 -29.12 -14.87
N ASN A 876 -19.44 -29.78 -15.92
CA ASN A 876 -19.85 -31.15 -16.22
C ASN A 876 -18.98 -32.22 -15.54
N GLY A 877 -17.81 -31.86 -14.98
CA GLY A 877 -16.90 -32.80 -14.31
C GLY A 877 -17.27 -33.13 -12.84
N TYR A 878 -18.20 -32.40 -12.23
CA TYR A 878 -18.53 -32.52 -10.80
C TYR A 878 -19.87 -33.23 -10.50
N SER A 879 -20.38 -34.03 -11.43
CA SER A 879 -21.67 -34.71 -11.27
C SER A 879 -21.51 -36.24 -11.29
N LYS A 880 -21.77 -36.84 -10.12
CA LYS A 880 -21.93 -38.27 -9.79
C LYS A 880 -20.64 -39.06 -9.56
N GLN A 881 -20.36 -39.39 -8.29
CA GLN A 881 -20.18 -40.77 -7.78
C GLN A 881 -20.47 -40.82 -6.26
N PRO A 882 -21.08 -41.91 -5.74
CA PRO A 882 -21.58 -41.97 -4.36
C PRO A 882 -20.48 -42.31 -3.34
N VAL A 883 -20.61 -41.75 -2.14
CA VAL A 883 -19.75 -41.93 -0.97
C VAL A 883 -19.72 -43.40 -0.55
N LYS A 884 -18.56 -44.07 -0.68
CA LYS A 884 -18.27 -45.33 0.03
C LYS A 884 -17.61 -45.01 1.36
N THR A 885 -18.28 -45.41 2.44
CA THR A 885 -17.82 -45.44 3.82
C THR A 885 -16.53 -46.28 3.93
N LEU A 886 -15.43 -45.66 4.38
CA LEU A 886 -14.19 -46.36 4.71
C LEU A 886 -14.16 -46.72 6.20
N LYS A 887 -14.08 -48.03 6.47
CA LYS A 887 -13.85 -48.63 7.79
C LYS A 887 -12.47 -48.26 8.34
N LYS A 888 -12.39 -48.05 9.66
CA LYS A 888 -11.15 -47.98 10.46
C LYS A 888 -10.23 -49.18 10.18
N PRO A 889 -8.91 -48.97 10.07
CA PRO A 889 -7.91 -49.96 10.45
C PRO A 889 -7.37 -49.67 11.86
N THR A 890 -7.27 -50.75 12.62
CA THR A 890 -6.64 -50.91 13.94
C THR A 890 -5.11 -50.81 13.87
N ASN A 891 -4.51 -50.49 15.02
CA ASN A 891 -3.07 -50.48 15.33
C ASN A 891 -2.34 -51.76 14.87
N GLU A 892 -1.06 -51.63 14.49
CA GLU A 892 0.07 -52.37 15.09
C GLU A 892 1.45 -51.92 14.54
N ASN A 893 2.34 -51.59 15.49
CA ASN A 893 3.79 -51.86 15.55
C ASN A 893 4.86 -51.02 14.80
N VAL A 894 5.67 -50.37 15.67
CA VAL A 894 7.06 -49.83 15.61
C VAL A 894 7.29 -48.54 14.84
#